data_AF-A0A2E7D043-F1
#
_entry.id   AF-A0A2E7D043-F1
#
_cell.length_a   1.000
_cell.length_b   1.000
_cell.length_c   1.000
_cell.angle_alpha   90.00
_cell.angle_beta   90.00
_cell.angle_gamma   90.00
#
_symmetry.space_group_name_H-M   'P 1'
#
loop_
_entity.id
_entity.type
_entity.pdbx_description
1 polymer ?
#
loop_
_entity_poly.entity_id
_entity_poly.type
_entity_poly.pdbx_seq_one_letter_code
_entity_poly.pdbx_strand_id
1 'polypeptide(L)'
;MNQKATSGKSHGRNTRSVPSLQASTICVLLGVVCQSLSMQDLIESQLMANGLFSTELWIRVVDALGGQLMPVGNGQTFADIGFLPFLIINAGVTAAFLSLGGWCVARINELDWLDGVALWGFWGWSWWCLHGLFEAIRLTAFITGVESLQAFLIASAGLVQAATLGLWLATLAALCDFSGASSSLSTPSVDSVNESRFKISTVVLLTMIEYVVIYTAMNWQLYHNLLLPHGDSAMYEEHLWNVTHGKGFRSYLDQGLFWGEHIQFIHLFLIPLHWLWPSHLILELCESLALASGAIPIYWMAKRHSQSQVAAICLSLAYLAYSPLQFLDISIDFKTFRPIGFGVPLLLFALNALEQQQWRRGVLLMLLTLSAKEDYAIVLAPIGVWLAWQVIRQQDDFSTQSWKQRISSSWKTPECRRRLVFGGSLAVLATVYLLLVVIVIIPGFRDDEEVHYTRYFQDFGSGPVEIITNIITQPQLLLGKVFSVPSLLFMLALMLPLAGLPFFSPSRLLVASPLLLISCLNEIARDPRHHFHAPLIPILFWAAAAGLPRTIDVYRRYQKRRDVEVGADCRWPMQFFGFAAIGSAMATAVVVSVHPFSISFWDSGSRFYWRTAYVVNDRATEFEEVLKQIPVTAKVASTDYAHTRFTHHERSYDYSNYPRRVSNYEPLTAPDDAEYIVIDTGHYYSEIKTPDQITEYRESKDDWELISEGTFIVLKRKNEP
;
A
#
# COMPACT_ATOMS: atom_id res chain seq x y z
N MET A 1 67.75 3.87 36.71
CA MET A 1 66.55 3.13 37.14
C MET A 1 65.35 4.06 37.05
N ASN A 2 64.44 3.77 36.12
CA ASN A 2 62.98 4.00 36.14
C ASN A 2 62.44 4.30 34.74
N GLN A 3 62.08 3.24 34.04
CA GLN A 3 61.07 3.26 32.98
C GLN A 3 59.70 3.37 33.64
N LYS A 4 58.90 4.37 33.25
CA LYS A 4 57.43 4.33 33.38
C LYS A 4 56.87 4.15 31.98
N ALA A 5 56.36 2.96 31.71
CA ALA A 5 55.56 2.64 30.54
C ALA A 5 54.17 3.28 30.70
N THR A 6 53.81 4.20 29.80
CA THR A 6 52.43 4.65 29.62
C THR A 6 51.78 3.85 28.50
N SER A 7 50.73 3.12 28.86
CA SER A 7 49.89 2.33 27.96
C SER A 7 49.04 3.25 27.08
N GLY A 8 49.40 3.37 25.80
CA GLY A 8 48.52 3.90 24.76
C GLY A 8 47.59 2.82 24.24
N LYS A 9 46.37 2.72 24.77
CA LYS A 9 45.24 2.07 24.10
C LYS A 9 44.23 3.15 23.72
N SER A 10 44.45 3.84 22.61
CA SER A 10 43.40 4.59 21.93
C SER A 10 42.51 3.60 21.17
N HIS A 11 41.39 3.21 21.76
CA HIS A 11 40.28 2.69 20.97
C HIS A 11 39.74 3.86 20.15
N GLY A 12 40.03 3.86 18.84
CA GLY A 12 39.48 4.83 17.91
C GLY A 12 37.97 4.71 17.83
N ARG A 13 37.23 5.42 18.71
CA ARG A 13 35.84 5.78 18.43
C ARG A 13 35.88 6.71 17.23
N ASN A 14 35.31 6.27 16.12
CA ASN A 14 35.08 7.09 14.94
C ASN A 14 33.96 8.10 15.27
N THR A 15 34.24 9.07 16.13
CA THR A 15 33.28 10.09 16.56
C THR A 15 33.07 11.04 15.39
N ARG A 16 31.85 11.13 14.85
CA ARG A 16 31.44 12.32 14.09
C ARG A 16 31.78 13.52 14.96
N SER A 17 32.57 14.47 14.44
CA SER A 17 32.87 15.72 15.16
C SER A 17 31.56 16.38 15.56
N VAL A 18 31.37 16.63 16.85
CA VAL A 18 30.19 17.36 17.35
C VAL A 18 30.17 18.72 16.67
N PRO A 19 29.07 19.09 15.97
CA PRO A 19 28.93 20.40 15.37
C PRO A 19 29.06 21.50 16.43
N SER A 20 29.60 22.67 16.06
CA SER A 20 29.62 23.79 17.00
C SER A 20 28.20 24.19 17.38
N LEU A 21 28.00 24.63 18.62
CA LEU A 21 26.69 25.09 19.09
C LEU A 21 26.13 26.21 18.18
N GLN A 22 27.01 27.10 17.69
CA GLN A 22 26.63 28.15 16.71
C GLN A 22 26.06 27.56 15.42
N ALA A 23 26.73 26.57 14.82
CA ALA A 23 26.26 25.94 13.60
C ALA A 23 24.92 25.21 13.82
N SER A 24 24.76 24.54 14.96
CA SER A 24 23.50 23.91 15.35
C SER A 24 22.38 24.94 15.48
N THR A 25 22.62 26.04 16.20
CA THR A 25 21.61 27.10 16.39
C THR A 25 21.18 27.72 15.06
N ILE A 26 22.11 28.02 14.16
CA ILE A 26 21.78 28.54 12.83
C ILE A 26 20.92 27.53 12.05
N CYS A 27 21.28 26.25 12.07
CA CYS A 27 20.52 25.22 11.37
C CYS A 27 19.11 25.05 11.93
N VAL A 28 18.95 25.08 13.25
CA VAL A 28 17.64 25.01 13.91
C VAL A 28 16.78 26.22 13.53
N LEU A 29 17.32 27.44 13.61
CA LEU A 29 16.58 28.65 13.24
C LEU A 29 16.13 28.63 11.78
N LEU A 30 17.02 28.26 10.86
CA LEU A 30 16.69 28.11 9.44
C LEU A 30 15.61 27.06 9.21
N GLY A 31 15.73 25.89 9.86
CA GLY A 31 14.75 24.82 9.75
C GLY A 31 13.37 25.24 10.24
N VAL A 32 13.29 25.95 11.37
CA VAL A 32 12.02 26.48 11.92
C VAL A 32 11.37 27.47 10.97
N VAL A 33 12.14 28.40 10.38
CA VAL A 33 11.61 29.37 9.42
C VAL A 33 11.12 28.66 8.16
N CYS A 34 11.91 27.75 7.59
CA CYS A 34 11.54 26.99 6.39
C CYS A 34 10.26 26.17 6.60
N GLN A 35 10.15 25.47 7.74
CA GLN A 35 8.97 24.70 8.09
C GLN A 35 7.74 25.60 8.28
N SER A 36 7.92 26.76 8.93
CA SER A 36 6.82 27.71 9.15
C SER A 36 6.28 28.28 7.85
N LEU A 37 7.16 28.63 6.90
CA LEU A 37 6.77 29.09 5.57
C LEU A 37 6.01 28.01 4.80
N SER A 38 6.51 26.77 4.78
CA SER A 38 5.85 25.69 4.08
C SER A 38 4.49 25.31 4.69
N MET A 39 4.36 25.36 6.02
CA MET A 39 3.06 25.16 6.67
C MET A 39 2.08 26.30 6.37
N GLN A 40 2.57 27.54 6.30
CA GLN A 40 1.76 28.67 5.88
C GLN A 40 1.25 28.46 4.45
N ASP A 41 2.14 28.23 3.48
CA ASP A 41 1.80 27.99 2.08
C ASP A 41 0.77 26.86 1.92
N LEU A 42 0.95 25.75 2.66
CA LEU A 42 0.06 24.61 2.61
C LEU A 42 -1.34 24.91 3.19
N ILE A 43 -1.44 25.65 4.30
CA ILE A 43 -2.73 25.95 4.92
C ILE A 43 -3.44 27.12 4.22
N GLU A 44 -2.72 28.09 3.67
CA GLU A 44 -3.32 29.18 2.91
C GLU A 44 -4.02 28.70 1.62
N SER A 45 -3.54 27.63 1.00
CA SER A 45 -4.16 27.04 -0.18
C SER A 45 -5.13 25.91 0.19
N GLN A 46 -6.44 26.11 -0.03
CA GLN A 46 -7.43 25.03 0.13
C GLN A 46 -7.07 23.79 -0.71
N LEU A 47 -6.56 23.99 -1.93
CA LEU A 47 -6.18 22.90 -2.82
C LEU A 47 -5.06 22.03 -2.23
N MET A 48 -4.04 22.64 -1.62
CA MET A 48 -2.96 21.90 -0.95
C MET A 48 -3.45 21.26 0.35
N ALA A 49 -4.19 22.02 1.16
CA ALA A 49 -4.74 21.56 2.42
C ALA A 49 -5.67 20.36 2.24
N ASN A 50 -6.48 20.33 1.18
CA ASN A 50 -7.39 19.23 0.88
C ASN A 50 -6.69 17.90 0.55
N GLY A 51 -5.37 17.92 0.30
CA GLY A 51 -4.55 16.72 0.24
C GLY A 51 -4.24 16.10 1.61
N LEU A 52 -4.47 16.84 2.70
CA LEU A 52 -4.19 16.44 4.09
C LEU A 52 -5.45 16.40 4.98
N PHE A 53 -6.37 17.33 4.76
CA PHE A 53 -7.57 17.56 5.56
C PHE A 53 -8.80 17.56 4.67
N SER A 54 -9.97 17.33 5.24
CA SER A 54 -11.23 17.71 4.63
C SER A 54 -11.37 19.23 4.59
N THR A 55 -12.19 19.74 3.67
CA THR A 55 -12.54 21.18 3.64
C THR A 55 -13.08 21.66 4.99
N GLU A 56 -13.84 20.81 5.70
CA GLU A 56 -14.40 21.17 7.01
C GLU A 56 -13.29 21.35 8.07
N LEU A 57 -12.36 20.40 8.16
CA LEU A 57 -11.25 20.48 9.11
C LEU A 57 -10.31 21.62 8.74
N TRP A 58 -10.05 21.84 7.45
CA TRP A 58 -9.26 22.97 6.98
C TRP A 58 -9.85 24.31 7.45
N ILE A 59 -11.15 24.53 7.29
CA ILE A 59 -11.82 25.76 7.77
C ILE A 59 -11.61 25.95 9.28
N ARG A 60 -11.76 24.88 10.08
CA ARG A 60 -11.53 24.94 11.54
C ARG A 60 -10.07 25.26 11.89
N VAL A 61 -9.11 24.73 11.12
CA VAL A 61 -7.68 25.01 11.31
C VAL A 61 -7.38 26.48 10.98
N VAL A 62 -7.95 27.01 9.88
CA VAL A 62 -7.81 28.42 9.50
C VAL A 62 -8.35 29.33 10.61
N ASP A 63 -9.56 29.05 11.10
CA ASP A 63 -10.19 29.81 12.19
C ASP A 63 -9.37 29.76 13.48
N ALA A 64 -8.86 28.58 13.86
CA ALA A 64 -8.01 28.41 15.03
C ALA A 64 -6.68 29.16 14.94
N LEU A 65 -6.18 29.41 13.72
CA LEU A 65 -5.00 30.22 13.46
C LEU A 65 -5.30 31.72 13.36
N GLY A 66 -6.57 32.13 13.50
CA GLY A 66 -7.03 33.50 13.38
C GLY A 66 -7.05 34.02 11.94
N GLY A 67 -7.13 33.11 10.96
CA GLY A 67 -7.15 33.44 9.54
C GLY A 67 -8.51 33.86 9.01
N GLN A 68 -8.52 34.49 7.83
CA GLN A 68 -9.76 34.85 7.12
C GLN A 68 -9.82 34.15 5.76
N LEU A 69 -10.99 33.61 5.42
CA LEU A 69 -11.21 32.98 4.12
C LEU A 69 -11.47 34.05 3.05
N MET A 70 -10.68 34.03 2.00
CA MET A 70 -10.78 34.91 0.83
C MET A 70 -11.20 34.08 -0.38
N PRO A 71 -12.43 34.23 -0.88
CA PRO A 71 -12.82 33.61 -2.14
C PRO A 71 -12.06 34.29 -3.29
N VAL A 72 -11.46 33.48 -4.16
CA VAL A 72 -10.77 33.94 -5.36
C VAL A 72 -11.61 33.54 -6.58
N GLY A 73 -11.55 34.35 -7.64
CA GLY A 73 -12.19 34.01 -8.92
C GLY A 73 -11.79 32.60 -9.38
N ASN A 74 -12.72 31.86 -9.99
CA ASN A 74 -12.62 30.44 -10.38
C ASN A 74 -12.99 29.40 -9.30
N GLY A 75 -13.66 29.79 -8.22
CA GLY A 75 -14.21 28.86 -7.22
C GLY A 75 -13.18 28.28 -6.25
N GLN A 76 -11.97 28.83 -6.22
CA GLN A 76 -10.94 28.50 -5.24
C GLN A 76 -11.06 29.43 -4.02
N THR A 77 -10.83 28.89 -2.82
CA THR A 77 -10.76 29.67 -1.59
C THR A 77 -9.34 29.62 -1.05
N PHE A 78 -8.85 30.76 -0.60
CA PHE A 78 -7.58 30.87 0.11
C PHE A 78 -7.82 31.35 1.53
N ALA A 79 -6.92 31.01 2.44
CA ALA A 79 -6.90 31.61 3.76
C ALA A 79 -5.80 32.67 3.82
N ASP A 80 -6.11 33.82 4.40
CA ASP A 80 -5.13 34.83 4.79
C ASP A 80 -4.78 34.61 6.25
N ILE A 81 -3.57 34.11 6.51
CA ILE A 81 -3.06 33.82 7.86
C ILE A 81 -1.68 34.45 7.97
N GLY A 82 -1.47 35.24 9.03
CA GLY A 82 -0.14 35.79 9.28
C GLY A 82 0.92 34.69 9.51
N PHE A 83 2.18 34.98 9.18
CA PHE A 83 3.31 34.07 9.43
C PHE A 83 3.53 33.76 10.92
N LEU A 84 3.18 34.70 11.80
CA LEU A 84 3.52 34.66 13.22
C LEU A 84 2.92 33.45 13.98
N PRO A 85 1.63 33.08 13.81
CA PRO A 85 1.08 31.83 14.34
C PRO A 85 1.93 30.59 14.03
N PHE A 86 2.32 30.39 12.77
CA PHE A 86 3.13 29.25 12.34
C PHE A 86 4.51 29.25 13.02
N LEU A 87 5.14 30.43 13.08
CA LEU A 87 6.45 30.59 13.73
C LEU A 87 6.38 30.26 15.23
N ILE A 88 5.37 30.74 15.93
CA ILE A 88 5.19 30.50 17.38
C ILE A 88 4.99 29.01 17.64
N ILE A 89 4.10 28.36 16.89
CA ILE A 89 3.82 26.93 17.02
C ILE A 89 5.10 26.11 16.76
N ASN A 90 5.79 26.36 15.64
CA ASN A 90 7.00 25.61 15.28
C ASN A 90 8.17 25.89 16.22
N ALA A 91 8.31 27.11 16.74
CA ALA A 91 9.31 27.43 17.75
C ALA A 91 9.04 26.68 19.06
N GLY A 92 7.78 26.60 19.51
CA GLY A 92 7.38 25.84 20.69
C GLY A 92 7.63 24.34 20.54
N VAL A 93 7.19 23.76 19.41
CA VAL A 93 7.46 22.35 19.07
C VAL A 93 8.98 22.10 19.02
N THR A 94 9.73 23.00 18.40
CA THR A 94 11.18 22.88 18.29
C THR A 94 11.87 22.92 19.64
N ALA A 95 11.49 23.84 20.52
CA ALA A 95 12.06 23.92 21.87
C ALA A 95 11.85 22.62 22.65
N ALA A 96 10.66 22.02 22.55
CA ALA A 96 10.33 20.76 23.21
C ALA A 96 11.16 19.59 22.65
N PHE A 97 11.15 19.39 21.33
CA PHE A 97 11.82 18.25 20.70
C PHE A 97 13.34 18.38 20.67
N LEU A 98 13.89 19.59 20.59
CA LEU A 98 15.32 19.82 20.67
C LEU A 98 15.83 19.49 22.08
N SER A 99 15.10 19.91 23.12
CA SER A 99 15.45 19.64 24.52
C SER A 99 15.35 18.16 24.86
N LEU A 100 14.21 17.52 24.54
CA LEU A 100 13.97 16.11 24.85
C LEU A 100 14.87 15.19 24.01
N GLY A 101 14.94 15.42 22.70
CA GLY A 101 15.81 14.65 21.81
C GLY A 101 17.30 14.85 22.13
N GLY A 102 17.71 16.09 22.40
CA GLY A 102 19.07 16.40 22.83
C GLY A 102 19.44 15.74 24.16
N TRP A 103 18.50 15.68 25.11
CA TRP A 103 18.67 14.92 26.35
C TRP A 103 18.81 13.42 26.11
N CYS A 104 17.97 12.82 25.26
CA CYS A 104 18.08 11.40 24.90
C CYS A 104 19.44 11.08 24.26
N VAL A 105 19.83 11.88 23.26
CA VAL A 105 21.12 11.73 22.56
C VAL A 105 22.28 11.92 23.52
N ALA A 106 22.22 12.92 24.41
CA ALA A 106 23.27 13.14 25.41
C ALA A 106 23.41 11.96 26.37
N ARG A 107 22.27 11.49 26.91
CA ARG A 107 22.25 10.39 27.89
C ARG A 107 22.74 9.07 27.34
N ILE A 108 22.33 8.70 26.13
CA ILE A 108 22.71 7.42 25.54
C ILE A 108 24.18 7.40 25.11
N ASN A 109 24.70 8.55 24.71
CA ASN A 109 26.06 8.67 24.17
C ASN A 109 27.09 9.16 25.20
N GLU A 110 26.69 9.32 26.45
CA GLU A 110 27.53 9.83 27.54
C GLU A 110 28.16 11.19 27.18
N LEU A 111 27.39 12.05 26.50
CA LEU A 111 27.78 13.41 26.13
C LEU A 111 27.20 14.43 27.12
N ASP A 112 27.78 15.63 27.15
CA ASP A 112 27.15 16.76 27.82
C ASP A 112 25.82 17.10 27.13
N TRP A 113 24.87 17.63 27.91
CA TRP A 113 23.53 17.96 27.39
C TRP A 113 23.60 18.92 26.20
N LEU A 114 24.48 19.93 26.25
CA LEU A 114 24.67 20.89 25.17
C LEU A 114 25.24 20.24 23.90
N ASP A 115 26.11 19.23 24.03
CA ASP A 115 26.65 18.49 22.88
C ASP A 115 25.58 17.60 22.25
N GLY A 116 24.75 16.96 23.06
CA GLY A 116 23.58 16.21 22.57
C GLY A 116 22.59 17.11 21.83
N VAL A 117 22.31 18.30 22.38
CA VAL A 117 21.49 19.34 21.73
C VAL A 117 22.14 19.83 20.42
N ALA A 118 23.45 20.08 20.41
CA ALA A 118 24.15 20.53 19.20
C ALA A 118 24.15 19.47 18.09
N LEU A 119 24.35 18.20 18.46
CA LEU A 119 24.32 17.08 17.52
C LEU A 119 22.91 16.87 16.93
N TRP A 120 21.89 16.85 17.79
CA TRP A 120 20.51 16.67 17.38
C TRP A 120 19.98 17.87 16.60
N GLY A 121 20.26 19.08 17.06
CA GLY A 121 19.85 20.32 16.41
C GLY A 121 20.38 20.41 14.98
N PHE A 122 21.69 20.21 14.79
CA PHE A 122 22.30 20.29 13.47
C PHE A 122 21.77 19.21 12.51
N TRP A 123 21.83 17.93 12.90
CA TRP A 123 21.44 16.85 11.99
C TRP A 123 19.93 16.72 11.83
N GLY A 124 19.16 16.90 12.91
CA GLY A 124 17.71 16.88 12.89
C GLY A 124 17.14 18.01 12.04
N TRP A 125 17.46 19.27 12.37
CA TRP A 125 16.83 20.41 11.68
C TRP A 125 17.32 20.63 10.25
N SER A 126 18.41 19.99 9.83
CA SER A 126 18.83 20.01 8.42
C SER A 126 17.76 19.48 7.45
N TRP A 127 16.92 18.54 7.90
CA TRP A 127 15.82 18.00 7.08
C TRP A 127 14.69 19.01 6.87
N TRP A 128 14.43 19.88 7.86
CA TRP A 128 13.40 20.91 7.75
C TRP A 128 13.79 22.02 6.78
N CYS A 129 15.10 22.22 6.53
CA CYS A 129 15.57 23.12 5.47
C CYS A 129 15.19 22.65 4.05
N LEU A 130 14.85 21.36 3.86
CA LEU A 130 14.39 20.86 2.55
C LEU A 130 13.07 21.49 2.14
N HIS A 131 12.23 21.91 3.09
CA HIS A 131 11.00 22.65 2.79
C HIS A 131 11.30 24.00 2.15
N GLY A 132 12.32 24.71 2.61
CA GLY A 132 12.74 25.96 1.97
C GLY A 132 13.21 25.74 0.53
N LEU A 133 13.93 24.64 0.27
CA LEU A 133 14.32 24.27 -1.10
C LEU A 133 13.10 23.88 -1.95
N PHE A 134 12.18 23.11 -1.39
CA PHE A 134 10.94 22.71 -2.05
C PHE A 134 10.10 23.93 -2.47
N GLU A 135 9.91 24.89 -1.55
CA GLU A 135 9.20 26.13 -1.84
C GLU A 135 9.94 26.99 -2.87
N ALA A 136 11.27 27.08 -2.81
CA ALA A 136 12.05 27.78 -3.83
C ALA A 136 11.85 27.17 -5.23
N ILE A 137 11.81 25.84 -5.34
CA ILE A 137 11.53 25.14 -6.60
C ILE A 137 10.09 25.41 -7.05
N ARG A 138 9.12 25.37 -6.15
CA ARG A 138 7.71 25.66 -6.46
C ARG A 138 7.52 27.08 -6.97
N LEU A 139 8.08 28.07 -6.29
CA LEU A 139 8.02 29.47 -6.71
C LEU A 139 8.73 29.68 -8.05
N THR A 140 9.86 29.01 -8.28
CA THR A 140 10.54 29.05 -9.58
C THR A 140 9.67 28.45 -10.68
N ALA A 141 9.02 27.31 -10.44
CA ALA A 141 8.10 26.68 -11.39
C ALA A 141 6.91 27.59 -11.72
N PHE A 142 6.36 28.27 -10.70
CA PHE A 142 5.30 29.25 -10.87
C PHE A 142 5.75 30.46 -11.70
N ILE A 143 6.89 31.08 -11.38
CA ILE A 143 7.44 32.24 -12.09
C ILE A 143 7.78 31.90 -13.55
N THR A 144 8.28 30.69 -13.80
CA THR A 144 8.63 30.22 -15.14
C THR A 144 7.45 29.69 -15.94
N GLY A 145 6.25 29.59 -15.35
CA GLY A 145 5.04 29.13 -16.02
C GLY A 145 5.03 27.63 -16.34
N VAL A 146 5.80 26.81 -15.61
CA VAL A 146 5.83 25.35 -15.84
C VAL A 146 4.69 24.68 -15.05
N GLU A 147 3.49 24.73 -15.61
CA GLU A 147 2.25 24.26 -14.96
C GLU A 147 2.32 22.80 -14.47
N SER A 148 2.89 21.90 -15.26
CA SER A 148 2.99 20.48 -14.88
C SER A 148 3.89 20.24 -13.66
N LEU A 149 4.97 21.00 -13.55
CA LEU A 149 5.88 20.94 -12.40
C LEU A 149 5.21 21.55 -11.17
N GLN A 150 4.51 22.67 -11.33
CA GLN A 150 3.75 23.29 -10.25
C GLN A 150 2.66 22.35 -9.72
N ALA A 151 1.85 21.75 -10.60
CA ALA A 151 0.81 20.79 -10.22
C ALA A 151 1.39 19.58 -9.49
N PHE A 152 2.53 19.04 -9.94
CA PHE A 152 3.23 17.96 -9.26
C PHE A 152 3.73 18.34 -7.87
N LEU A 153 4.34 19.51 -7.71
CA LEU A 153 4.82 20.00 -6.41
C LEU A 153 3.64 20.18 -5.44
N ILE A 154 2.57 20.85 -5.88
CA ILE A 154 1.34 21.02 -5.09
C ILE A 154 0.79 19.67 -4.61
N ALA A 155 0.63 18.71 -5.53
CA ALA A 155 0.04 17.41 -5.21
C ALA A 155 0.98 16.49 -4.39
N SER A 156 2.29 16.76 -4.38
CA SER A 156 3.27 15.98 -3.61
C SER A 156 3.67 16.60 -2.27
N ALA A 157 3.17 17.80 -1.95
CA ALA A 157 3.56 18.53 -0.74
C ALA A 157 3.37 17.70 0.55
N GLY A 158 2.20 17.06 0.71
CA GLY A 158 1.93 16.19 1.87
C GLY A 158 2.87 14.98 1.96
N LEU A 159 3.24 14.39 0.82
CA LEU A 159 4.20 13.30 0.76
C LEU A 159 5.61 13.76 1.14
N VAL A 160 6.03 14.96 0.70
CA VAL A 160 7.33 15.55 1.08
C VAL A 160 7.38 15.87 2.58
N GLN A 161 6.29 16.38 3.17
CA GLN A 161 6.17 16.57 4.62
C GLN A 161 6.30 15.25 5.38
N ALA A 162 5.62 14.19 4.92
CA ALA A 162 5.77 12.86 5.50
C ALA A 162 7.21 12.33 5.39
N ALA A 163 7.86 12.50 4.24
CA ALA A 163 9.22 12.03 4.03
C ALA A 163 10.24 12.75 4.93
N THR A 164 10.14 14.08 5.03
CA THR A 164 11.01 14.88 5.89
C THR A 164 10.83 14.53 7.36
N LEU A 165 9.59 14.35 7.84
CA LEU A 165 9.31 13.87 9.19
C LEU A 165 9.92 12.47 9.43
N GLY A 166 9.78 11.56 8.46
CA GLY A 166 10.36 10.22 8.54
C GLY A 166 11.88 10.22 8.65
N LEU A 167 12.57 11.06 7.86
CA LEU A 167 14.03 11.23 7.91
C LEU A 167 14.49 11.91 9.20
N TRP A 168 13.70 12.86 9.72
CA TRP A 168 13.94 13.50 11.00
C TRP A 168 13.89 12.50 12.16
N LEU A 169 12.83 11.68 12.23
CA LEU A 169 12.70 10.60 13.23
C LEU A 169 13.82 9.56 13.08
N ALA A 170 14.18 9.20 11.85
CA ALA A 170 15.26 8.27 11.58
C ALA A 170 16.63 8.79 12.02
N THR A 171 16.84 10.10 11.90
CA THR A 171 18.05 10.76 12.39
C THR A 171 18.11 10.68 13.91
N LEU A 172 17.01 10.97 14.61
CA LEU A 172 16.97 10.84 16.07
C LEU A 172 17.30 9.41 16.52
N ALA A 173 16.65 8.42 15.90
CA ALA A 173 16.88 7.01 16.20
C ALA A 173 18.34 6.60 15.93
N ALA A 174 18.92 7.04 14.81
CA ALA A 174 20.31 6.76 14.47
C ALA A 174 21.31 7.46 15.40
N LEU A 175 20.99 8.65 15.93
CA LEU A 175 21.80 9.33 16.93
C LEU A 175 21.67 8.70 18.32
N CYS A 176 20.52 8.12 18.65
CA CYS A 176 20.31 7.37 19.88
C CYS A 176 20.95 5.97 19.83
N ASP A 177 21.13 5.35 18.67
CA ASP A 177 21.80 4.04 18.51
C ASP A 177 23.34 4.16 18.37
N PHE A 178 23.92 5.30 18.78
CA PHE A 178 25.33 5.65 18.55
C PHE A 178 26.34 4.83 19.39
N SER A 179 25.87 3.97 20.31
CA SER A 179 26.72 3.12 21.17
C SER A 179 26.75 1.60 20.85
N GLY A 180 26.08 1.12 19.79
CA GLY A 180 25.84 -0.32 19.59
C GLY A 180 26.82 -1.17 18.77
N ALA A 181 28.01 -0.68 18.39
CA ALA A 181 28.97 -1.44 17.56
C ALA A 181 30.01 -2.24 18.39
N SER A 182 29.63 -2.74 19.56
CA SER A 182 30.45 -3.71 20.33
C SER A 182 29.61 -4.85 20.91
N SER A 183 28.62 -5.36 20.17
CA SER A 183 28.25 -6.76 20.39
C SER A 183 29.31 -7.63 19.72
N SER A 184 30.22 -8.15 20.55
CA SER A 184 31.12 -9.24 20.16
C SER A 184 30.29 -10.40 19.63
N LEU A 185 30.25 -10.55 18.31
CA LEU A 185 29.72 -11.74 17.67
C LEU A 185 30.72 -12.86 17.91
N SER A 186 30.47 -13.63 18.97
CA SER A 186 30.90 -15.02 19.00
C SER A 186 30.40 -15.68 17.72
N THR A 187 31.32 -16.33 17.00
CA THR A 187 31.01 -17.10 15.81
C THR A 187 29.93 -18.14 16.18
N PRO A 188 28.76 -18.14 15.52
CA PRO A 188 27.72 -19.10 15.85
C PRO A 188 28.24 -20.51 15.56
N SER A 189 28.11 -21.43 16.52
CA SER A 189 28.36 -22.84 16.28
C SER A 189 27.38 -23.38 15.23
N VAL A 190 27.80 -24.40 14.46
CA VAL A 190 27.03 -24.98 13.35
C VAL A 190 25.62 -25.43 13.78
N ASP A 191 25.42 -25.77 15.06
CA ASP A 191 24.12 -26.19 15.62
C ASP A 191 23.13 -25.02 15.82
N SER A 192 23.62 -23.80 16.08
CA SER A 192 22.78 -22.59 16.24
C SER A 192 22.17 -22.08 14.93
N VAL A 193 22.75 -22.47 13.79
CA VAL A 193 22.33 -22.07 12.44
C VAL A 193 21.03 -22.80 12.02
N ASN A 194 20.72 -23.95 12.63
CA ASN A 194 19.47 -24.66 12.37
C ASN A 194 18.30 -24.18 13.24
N GLU A 195 18.53 -23.77 14.49
CA GLU A 195 17.49 -23.22 15.37
C GLU A 195 17.01 -21.82 14.97
N SER A 196 17.82 -21.02 14.29
CA SER A 196 17.51 -19.62 13.98
C SER A 196 16.71 -19.40 12.70
N ARG A 197 16.36 -20.46 11.95
CA ARG A 197 15.79 -20.32 10.60
C ARG A 197 14.37 -19.75 10.57
N PHE A 198 13.64 -19.87 11.67
CA PHE A 198 12.23 -19.44 11.77
C PHE A 198 11.95 -18.48 12.94
N LYS A 199 12.96 -18.09 13.72
CA LYS A 199 12.76 -17.18 14.86
C LYS A 199 12.51 -15.76 14.34
N ILE A 200 11.37 -15.20 14.72
CA ILE A 200 10.95 -13.81 14.43
C ILE A 200 11.11 -12.98 15.70
N SER A 201 11.37 -11.68 15.56
CA SER A 201 11.40 -10.77 16.71
C SER A 201 10.01 -10.67 17.36
N THR A 202 9.95 -10.70 18.69
CA THR A 202 8.70 -10.47 19.44
C THR A 202 8.05 -9.15 19.06
N VAL A 203 8.84 -8.09 18.80
CA VAL A 203 8.33 -6.79 18.37
C VAL A 203 7.54 -6.92 17.06
N VAL A 204 8.07 -7.66 16.08
CA VAL A 204 7.40 -7.87 14.79
C VAL A 204 6.11 -8.66 14.99
N LEU A 205 6.14 -9.71 15.84
CA LEU A 205 4.95 -10.50 16.15
C LEU A 205 3.86 -9.66 16.82
N LEU A 206 4.21 -8.81 17.80
CA LEU A 206 3.26 -7.95 18.48
C LEU A 206 2.63 -6.94 17.52
N THR A 207 3.41 -6.32 16.62
CA THR A 207 2.86 -5.40 15.62
C THR A 207 2.01 -6.12 14.57
N MET A 208 2.32 -7.37 14.23
CA MET A 208 1.43 -8.18 13.39
C MET A 208 0.08 -8.41 14.07
N ILE A 209 0.08 -8.76 15.37
CA ILE A 209 -1.15 -8.94 16.15
C ILE A 209 -1.93 -7.62 16.23
N GLU A 210 -1.25 -6.50 16.50
CA GLU A 210 -1.85 -5.17 16.50
C GLU A 210 -2.52 -4.85 15.16
N TYR A 211 -1.82 -5.06 14.04
CA TYR A 211 -2.36 -4.86 12.69
C TYR A 211 -3.64 -5.70 12.50
N VAL A 212 -3.59 -6.99 12.79
CA VAL A 212 -4.75 -7.89 12.62
C VAL A 212 -5.92 -7.42 13.47
N VAL A 213 -5.70 -7.10 14.75
CA VAL A 213 -6.76 -6.63 15.65
C VAL A 213 -7.40 -5.35 15.14
N ILE A 214 -6.60 -4.37 14.71
CA ILE A 214 -7.10 -3.07 14.23
C ILE A 214 -7.89 -3.25 12.94
N TYR A 215 -7.32 -3.87 11.91
CA TYR A 215 -7.98 -3.97 10.60
C TYR A 215 -9.18 -4.91 10.63
N THR A 216 -9.11 -6.03 11.37
CA THR A 216 -10.29 -6.88 11.57
C THR A 216 -11.41 -6.12 12.30
N ALA A 217 -11.10 -5.37 13.36
CA ALA A 217 -12.13 -4.59 14.05
C ALA A 217 -12.74 -3.52 13.13
N MET A 218 -11.93 -2.80 12.36
CA MET A 218 -12.41 -1.80 11.42
C MET A 218 -13.26 -2.40 10.30
N ASN A 219 -12.80 -3.48 9.66
CA ASN A 219 -13.54 -4.25 8.65
C ASN A 219 -14.90 -4.68 9.18
N TRP A 220 -14.92 -5.30 10.37
CA TRP A 220 -16.15 -5.75 10.99
C TRP A 220 -17.09 -4.56 11.27
N GLN A 221 -16.59 -3.42 11.73
CA GLN A 221 -17.46 -2.26 11.95
C GLN A 221 -18.03 -1.71 10.64
N LEU A 222 -17.28 -1.71 9.53
CA LEU A 222 -17.81 -1.35 8.21
C LEU A 222 -18.92 -2.30 7.77
N TYR A 223 -18.73 -3.61 7.99
CA TYR A 223 -19.76 -4.61 7.76
C TYR A 223 -21.00 -4.33 8.60
N HIS A 224 -20.86 -4.21 9.93
CA HIS A 224 -21.98 -3.97 10.85
C HIS A 224 -22.70 -2.64 10.59
N ASN A 225 -22.01 -1.62 10.09
CA ASN A 225 -22.58 -0.30 9.80
C ASN A 225 -23.20 -0.19 8.39
N LEU A 226 -23.34 -1.31 7.66
CA LEU A 226 -23.82 -1.34 6.27
C LEU A 226 -23.08 -0.36 5.33
N LEU A 227 -21.75 -0.29 5.47
CA LEU A 227 -20.88 0.51 4.60
C LEU A 227 -19.99 -0.35 3.68
N LEU A 228 -20.12 -1.66 3.77
CA LEU A 228 -19.49 -2.60 2.86
C LEU A 228 -20.35 -2.71 1.58
N PRO A 229 -19.79 -2.53 0.37
CA PRO A 229 -20.48 -2.87 -0.87
C PRO A 229 -20.47 -4.39 -1.10
N HIS A 230 -21.43 -4.91 -1.87
CA HIS A 230 -21.42 -6.32 -2.26
C HIS A 230 -20.39 -6.59 -3.35
N GLY A 231 -20.40 -5.76 -4.40
CA GLY A 231 -19.42 -5.83 -5.49
C GLY A 231 -17.98 -5.67 -4.99
N ASP A 232 -17.07 -6.53 -5.46
CA ASP A 232 -15.65 -6.56 -5.05
C ASP A 232 -15.41 -6.72 -3.53
N SER A 233 -16.38 -7.20 -2.74
CA SER A 233 -16.20 -7.59 -1.33
C SER A 233 -17.07 -8.79 -0.94
N ALA A 234 -18.32 -8.59 -0.51
CA ALA A 234 -19.17 -9.70 -0.05
C ALA A 234 -19.48 -10.73 -1.15
N MET A 235 -19.38 -10.34 -2.41
CA MET A 235 -19.43 -11.22 -3.57
C MET A 235 -18.54 -12.47 -3.42
N TYR A 236 -17.35 -12.34 -2.80
CA TYR A 236 -16.45 -13.47 -2.62
C TYR A 236 -16.91 -14.45 -1.54
N GLU A 237 -17.67 -14.00 -0.53
CA GLU A 237 -18.38 -14.90 0.40
C GLU A 237 -19.47 -15.67 -0.35
N GLU A 238 -20.21 -14.97 -1.21
CA GLU A 238 -21.26 -15.56 -2.03
C GLU A 238 -20.72 -16.71 -2.91
N HIS A 239 -19.49 -16.58 -3.43
CA HIS A 239 -18.83 -17.68 -4.15
C HIS A 239 -18.68 -18.94 -3.30
N LEU A 240 -18.28 -18.81 -2.02
CA LEU A 240 -18.13 -19.95 -1.10
C LEU A 240 -19.48 -20.57 -0.78
N TRP A 241 -20.48 -19.73 -0.49
CA TRP A 241 -21.84 -20.17 -0.23
C TRP A 241 -22.42 -20.94 -1.43
N ASN A 242 -22.34 -20.36 -2.62
CA ASN A 242 -22.88 -20.95 -3.84
C ASN A 242 -22.16 -22.26 -4.22
N VAL A 243 -20.84 -22.36 -4.05
CA VAL A 243 -20.10 -23.62 -4.28
C VAL A 243 -20.56 -24.71 -3.30
N THR A 244 -20.68 -24.40 -2.02
CA THR A 244 -21.05 -25.38 -0.98
C THR A 244 -22.51 -25.83 -1.07
N HIS A 245 -23.39 -25.02 -1.67
CA HIS A 245 -24.81 -25.33 -1.86
C HIS A 245 -25.16 -25.83 -3.27
N GLY A 246 -24.16 -26.22 -4.07
CA GLY A 246 -24.38 -26.80 -5.40
C GLY A 246 -24.81 -25.81 -6.47
N LYS A 247 -24.73 -24.50 -6.21
CA LYS A 247 -25.01 -23.41 -7.16
C LYS A 247 -23.79 -23.10 -8.02
N GLY A 248 -22.59 -23.54 -7.66
CA GLY A 248 -21.37 -23.36 -8.45
C GLY A 248 -20.61 -22.06 -8.14
N PHE A 249 -19.48 -21.82 -8.82
CA PHE A 249 -18.60 -20.68 -8.55
C PHE A 249 -19.07 -19.40 -9.25
N ARG A 250 -20.16 -18.83 -8.72
CA ARG A 250 -20.80 -17.63 -9.24
C ARG A 250 -21.19 -16.68 -8.11
N SER A 251 -21.36 -15.43 -8.47
CA SER A 251 -22.18 -14.46 -7.77
C SER A 251 -23.33 -14.08 -8.68
N TYR A 252 -24.49 -13.70 -8.14
CA TYR A 252 -25.59 -13.17 -8.96
C TYR A 252 -25.39 -11.69 -9.37
N LEU A 253 -24.22 -11.11 -9.10
CA LEU A 253 -23.79 -9.80 -9.58
C LEU A 253 -23.30 -9.84 -11.05
N ASP A 254 -22.67 -10.94 -11.46
CA ASP A 254 -22.21 -11.18 -12.84
C ASP A 254 -22.87 -12.45 -13.38
N GLN A 255 -23.06 -12.55 -14.70
CA GLN A 255 -23.61 -13.78 -15.28
C GLN A 255 -22.55 -14.83 -15.55
N GLY A 256 -22.89 -16.08 -15.24
CA GLY A 256 -22.03 -17.23 -15.47
C GLY A 256 -21.14 -17.57 -14.27
N LEU A 257 -20.03 -18.25 -14.53
CA LEU A 257 -19.01 -18.50 -13.51
C LEU A 257 -18.08 -17.28 -13.44
N PHE A 258 -17.65 -16.90 -12.24
CA PHE A 258 -16.76 -15.74 -12.02
C PHE A 258 -15.41 -15.86 -12.76
N TRP A 259 -15.07 -17.03 -13.29
CA TRP A 259 -13.90 -17.26 -14.15
C TRP A 259 -13.93 -16.49 -15.48
N GLY A 260 -15.10 -16.00 -15.90
CA GLY A 260 -15.23 -15.05 -17.01
C GLY A 260 -14.78 -13.62 -16.66
N GLU A 261 -14.49 -13.33 -15.39
CA GLU A 261 -13.97 -12.04 -14.94
C GLU A 261 -12.50 -12.15 -14.54
N HIS A 262 -12.20 -13.05 -13.58
CA HIS A 262 -10.84 -13.26 -13.08
C HIS A 262 -10.58 -14.74 -12.76
N ILE A 263 -9.37 -15.21 -13.04
CA ILE A 263 -8.93 -16.55 -12.62
C ILE A 263 -8.40 -16.46 -11.20
N GLN A 264 -9.35 -16.45 -10.27
CA GLN A 264 -9.14 -16.20 -8.85
C GLN A 264 -9.95 -17.20 -8.02
N PHE A 265 -9.27 -18.08 -7.30
CA PHE A 265 -9.91 -19.15 -6.50
C PHE A 265 -9.25 -19.40 -5.14
N ILE A 266 -8.25 -18.60 -4.74
CA ILE A 266 -7.57 -18.76 -3.45
C ILE A 266 -8.54 -18.75 -2.25
N HIS A 267 -9.61 -17.95 -2.31
CA HIS A 267 -10.60 -17.86 -1.25
C HIS A 267 -11.41 -19.15 -1.10
N LEU A 268 -11.48 -20.03 -2.11
CA LEU A 268 -12.11 -21.36 -1.96
C LEU A 268 -11.38 -22.24 -0.93
N PHE A 269 -10.09 -21.99 -0.68
CA PHE A 269 -9.39 -22.69 0.41
C PHE A 269 -9.91 -22.29 1.81
N LEU A 270 -10.71 -21.23 1.91
CA LEU A 270 -11.37 -20.81 3.14
C LEU A 270 -12.71 -21.52 3.38
N ILE A 271 -13.19 -22.37 2.45
CA ILE A 271 -14.44 -23.15 2.63
C ILE A 271 -14.51 -23.87 3.99
N PRO A 272 -13.46 -24.57 4.48
CA PRO A 272 -13.54 -25.24 5.77
C PRO A 272 -13.77 -24.28 6.94
N LEU A 273 -13.19 -23.07 6.89
CA LEU A 273 -13.37 -22.06 7.93
C LEU A 273 -14.76 -21.41 7.83
N HIS A 274 -15.17 -21.09 6.60
CA HIS A 274 -16.51 -20.56 6.32
C HIS A 274 -17.61 -21.56 6.69
N TRP A 275 -17.37 -22.86 6.59
CA TRP A 275 -18.35 -23.86 7.03
C TRP A 275 -18.53 -23.87 8.55
N LEU A 276 -17.46 -23.60 9.33
CA LEU A 276 -17.54 -23.46 10.79
C LEU A 276 -18.17 -22.13 11.21
N TRP A 277 -17.94 -21.07 10.44
CA TRP A 277 -18.50 -19.75 10.67
C TRP A 277 -18.89 -19.11 9.32
N PRO A 278 -20.13 -19.33 8.83
CA PRO A 278 -20.59 -18.84 7.53
C PRO A 278 -20.88 -17.35 7.64
N SER A 279 -19.84 -16.54 7.45
CA SER A 279 -19.89 -15.09 7.58
C SER A 279 -18.71 -14.44 6.86
N HIS A 280 -18.97 -13.34 6.16
CA HIS A 280 -17.95 -12.49 5.53
C HIS A 280 -16.87 -12.04 6.51
N LEU A 281 -17.23 -11.90 7.79
CA LEU A 281 -16.31 -11.52 8.87
C LEU A 281 -15.11 -12.48 9.02
N ILE A 282 -15.28 -13.78 8.75
CA ILE A 282 -14.17 -14.75 8.80
C ILE A 282 -13.20 -14.57 7.62
N LEU A 283 -13.71 -14.15 6.46
CA LEU A 283 -12.92 -13.87 5.27
C LEU A 283 -12.05 -12.64 5.52
N GLU A 284 -12.62 -11.56 6.05
CA GLU A 284 -11.89 -10.33 6.43
C GLU A 284 -10.79 -10.62 7.45
N LEU A 285 -11.07 -11.42 8.49
CA LEU A 285 -10.05 -11.85 9.45
C LEU A 285 -8.91 -12.63 8.76
N CYS A 286 -9.26 -13.56 7.86
CA CYS A 286 -8.27 -14.35 7.13
C CYS A 286 -7.38 -13.47 6.23
N GLU A 287 -7.94 -12.43 5.60
CA GLU A 287 -7.19 -11.48 4.80
C GLU A 287 -6.22 -10.66 5.65
N SER A 288 -6.68 -10.03 6.74
CA SER A 288 -5.79 -9.26 7.63
C SER A 288 -4.67 -10.15 8.20
N LEU A 289 -4.97 -11.40 8.56
CA LEU A 289 -3.96 -12.39 8.98
C LEU A 289 -2.96 -12.69 7.86
N ALA A 290 -3.43 -12.91 6.64
CA ALA A 290 -2.59 -13.19 5.49
C ALA A 290 -1.66 -12.00 5.19
N LEU A 291 -2.20 -10.79 5.10
CA LEU A 291 -1.41 -9.58 4.86
C LEU A 291 -0.37 -9.38 5.97
N ALA A 292 -0.74 -9.46 7.25
CA ALA A 292 0.21 -9.34 8.35
C ALA A 292 1.34 -10.38 8.29
N SER A 293 1.04 -11.61 7.84
CA SER A 293 2.04 -12.68 7.68
C SER A 293 3.15 -12.35 6.69
N GLY A 294 2.95 -11.40 5.77
CA GLY A 294 3.98 -10.92 4.84
C GLY A 294 5.20 -10.31 5.55
N ALA A 295 5.04 -9.82 6.78
CA ALA A 295 6.15 -9.31 7.60
C ALA A 295 7.20 -10.40 7.91
N ILE A 296 6.79 -11.67 7.95
CA ILE A 296 7.65 -12.82 8.28
C ILE A 296 8.79 -13.02 7.27
N PRO A 297 8.51 -13.27 5.97
CA PRO A 297 9.55 -13.44 4.96
C PRO A 297 10.36 -12.15 4.76
N ILE A 298 9.77 -10.97 4.96
CA ILE A 298 10.49 -9.69 4.93
C ILE A 298 11.54 -9.65 6.04
N TYR A 299 11.17 -9.98 7.29
CA TYR A 299 12.11 -10.07 8.40
C TYR A 299 13.26 -11.02 8.10
N TRP A 300 12.97 -12.23 7.60
CA TRP A 300 14.00 -13.22 7.28
C TRP A 300 14.93 -12.78 6.14
N MET A 301 14.38 -12.24 5.06
CA MET A 301 15.18 -11.71 3.94
C MET A 301 16.03 -10.53 4.40
N ALA A 302 15.44 -9.55 5.09
CA ALA A 302 16.15 -8.38 5.60
C ALA A 302 17.26 -8.78 6.56
N LYS A 303 17.01 -9.68 7.51
CA LYS A 303 18.01 -10.17 8.47
C LYS A 303 19.17 -10.87 7.75
N ARG A 304 18.87 -11.67 6.72
CA ARG A 304 19.88 -12.39 5.94
C ARG A 304 20.71 -11.49 5.03
N HIS A 305 20.12 -10.49 4.39
CA HIS A 305 20.85 -9.53 3.55
C HIS A 305 21.67 -8.55 4.39
N SER A 306 21.11 -8.04 5.49
CA SER A 306 21.72 -6.98 6.31
C SER A 306 22.63 -7.50 7.42
N GLN A 307 22.46 -8.77 7.86
CA GLN A 307 23.07 -9.30 9.08
C GLN A 307 22.78 -8.43 10.32
N SER A 308 21.66 -7.71 10.32
CA SER A 308 21.22 -6.81 11.40
C SER A 308 19.78 -7.11 11.78
N GLN A 309 19.56 -7.40 13.07
CA GLN A 309 18.22 -7.60 13.62
C GLN A 309 17.41 -6.30 13.62
N VAL A 310 18.05 -5.17 13.94
CA VAL A 310 17.38 -3.86 13.97
C VAL A 310 16.86 -3.50 12.58
N ALA A 311 17.71 -3.58 11.54
CA ALA A 311 17.29 -3.28 10.18
C ALA A 311 16.16 -4.20 9.69
N ALA A 312 16.19 -5.46 10.09
CA ALA A 312 15.11 -6.41 9.78
C ALA A 312 13.80 -6.09 10.49
N ILE A 313 13.85 -5.70 11.77
CA ILE A 313 12.67 -5.22 12.51
C ILE A 313 12.11 -3.98 11.81
N CYS A 314 12.93 -2.95 11.58
CA CYS A 314 12.49 -1.71 10.97
C CYS A 314 11.81 -1.92 9.61
N LEU A 315 12.38 -2.74 8.72
CA LEU A 315 11.75 -2.99 7.41
C LEU A 315 10.43 -3.78 7.53
N SER A 316 10.32 -4.68 8.51
CA SER A 316 9.09 -5.46 8.75
C SER A 316 7.98 -4.59 9.36
N LEU A 317 8.34 -3.67 10.26
CA LEU A 317 7.40 -2.67 10.77
C LEU A 317 6.99 -1.70 9.66
N ALA A 318 7.93 -1.31 8.79
CA ALA A 318 7.64 -0.43 7.66
C ALA A 318 6.63 -1.06 6.69
N TYR A 319 6.64 -2.40 6.55
CA TYR A 319 5.62 -3.15 5.82
C TYR A 319 4.24 -3.03 6.46
N LEU A 320 4.11 -3.24 7.76
CA LEU A 320 2.82 -3.15 8.46
C LEU A 320 2.28 -1.70 8.51
N ALA A 321 3.18 -0.72 8.54
CA ALA A 321 2.86 0.71 8.43
C ALA A 321 2.72 1.20 6.97
N TYR A 322 2.88 0.34 5.97
CA TYR A 322 2.88 0.72 4.56
C TYR A 322 1.48 1.09 4.09
N SER A 323 1.20 2.37 3.86
CA SER A 323 -0.15 2.83 3.46
C SER A 323 -0.76 2.05 2.28
N PRO A 324 -0.03 1.70 1.19
CA PRO A 324 -0.59 0.86 0.14
C PRO A 324 -0.93 -0.58 0.57
N LEU A 325 -0.30 -1.13 1.61
CA LEU A 325 -0.73 -2.41 2.20
C LEU A 325 -2.02 -2.24 2.98
N GLN A 326 -2.16 -1.13 3.70
CA GLN A 326 -3.33 -0.81 4.52
C GLN A 326 -4.59 -0.61 3.65
N PHE A 327 -4.42 0.00 2.48
CA PHE A 327 -5.48 0.12 1.48
C PHE A 327 -5.78 -1.16 0.70
N LEU A 328 -4.91 -2.16 0.79
CA LEU A 328 -5.22 -3.48 0.26
C LEU A 328 -6.21 -4.22 1.16
N ASP A 329 -6.11 -4.00 2.48
CA ASP A 329 -7.06 -4.48 3.50
C ASP A 329 -8.36 -3.65 3.42
N ILE A 330 -8.32 -2.33 3.69
CA ILE A 330 -9.50 -1.45 3.57
C ILE A 330 -9.28 -0.43 2.45
N SER A 331 -9.92 -0.65 1.31
CA SER A 331 -9.75 0.24 0.16
C SER A 331 -10.47 1.58 0.30
N ILE A 332 -10.12 2.49 -0.61
CA ILE A 332 -10.71 3.82 -0.70
C ILE A 332 -12.18 3.84 -1.13
N ASP A 333 -12.89 2.74 -1.13
CA ASP A 333 -14.33 2.65 -1.35
C ASP A 333 -14.98 1.69 -0.33
N PHE A 334 -14.28 1.42 0.78
CA PHE A 334 -14.69 0.51 1.86
C PHE A 334 -14.82 -0.95 1.46
N LYS A 335 -14.27 -1.34 0.31
CA LYS A 335 -14.10 -2.74 -0.03
C LYS A 335 -13.00 -3.36 0.83
N THR A 336 -13.33 -4.41 1.57
CA THR A 336 -12.50 -4.98 2.66
C THR A 336 -11.91 -6.36 2.37
N PHE A 337 -12.55 -7.16 1.52
CA PHE A 337 -12.05 -8.51 1.21
C PHE A 337 -11.76 -8.66 -0.28
N ARG A 338 -10.50 -8.91 -0.62
CA ARG A 338 -10.06 -9.19 -1.99
C ARG A 338 -9.06 -10.34 -2.03
N PRO A 339 -9.40 -11.44 -2.72
CA PRO A 339 -8.52 -12.59 -2.78
C PRO A 339 -7.12 -12.33 -3.35
N ILE A 340 -6.92 -11.29 -4.18
CA ILE A 340 -5.60 -10.83 -4.63
C ILE A 340 -4.63 -10.55 -3.45
N GLY A 341 -5.15 -10.10 -2.29
CA GLY A 341 -4.36 -9.80 -1.11
C GLY A 341 -3.54 -10.98 -0.60
N PHE A 342 -4.08 -12.21 -0.68
CA PHE A 342 -3.39 -13.44 -0.30
C PHE A 342 -2.14 -13.71 -1.14
N GLY A 343 -2.07 -13.19 -2.37
CA GLY A 343 -0.91 -13.35 -3.24
C GLY A 343 0.33 -12.62 -2.72
N VAL A 344 0.17 -11.56 -1.93
CA VAL A 344 1.27 -10.75 -1.37
C VAL A 344 2.19 -11.57 -0.45
N PRO A 345 1.70 -12.14 0.67
CA PRO A 345 2.53 -12.97 1.54
C PRO A 345 3.05 -14.22 0.81
N LEU A 346 2.23 -14.87 -0.02
CA LEU A 346 2.62 -16.07 -0.77
C LEU A 346 3.82 -15.80 -1.68
N LEU A 347 3.80 -14.68 -2.42
CA LEU A 347 4.92 -14.30 -3.28
C LEU A 347 6.16 -13.91 -2.46
N LEU A 348 6.00 -13.23 -1.33
CA LEU A 348 7.11 -12.93 -0.42
C LEU A 348 7.77 -14.20 0.12
N PHE A 349 6.98 -15.20 0.54
CA PHE A 349 7.50 -16.51 0.94
C PHE A 349 8.16 -17.24 -0.24
N ALA A 350 7.60 -17.14 -1.45
CA ALA A 350 8.19 -17.72 -2.66
C ALA A 350 9.56 -17.12 -2.95
N LEU A 351 9.67 -15.78 -2.94
CA LEU A 351 10.93 -15.06 -3.12
C LEU A 351 11.97 -15.46 -2.06
N ASN A 352 11.56 -15.52 -0.79
CA ASN A 352 12.40 -16.00 0.29
C ASN A 352 12.90 -17.44 0.06
N ALA A 353 12.04 -18.35 -0.41
CA ALA A 353 12.38 -19.73 -0.74
C ALA A 353 13.33 -19.83 -1.95
N LEU A 354 13.10 -19.03 -3.00
CA LEU A 354 13.95 -18.94 -4.18
C LEU A 354 15.37 -18.46 -3.82
N GLU A 355 15.50 -17.46 -2.94
CA GLU A 355 16.81 -17.01 -2.45
C GLU A 355 17.53 -18.07 -1.61
N GLN A 356 16.79 -18.98 -0.96
CA GLN A 356 17.33 -20.12 -0.23
C GLN A 356 17.55 -21.36 -1.12
N GLN A 357 17.37 -21.24 -2.44
CA GLN A 357 17.44 -22.35 -3.40
C GLN A 357 16.46 -23.49 -3.12
N GLN A 358 15.37 -23.22 -2.41
CA GLN A 358 14.31 -24.19 -2.12
C GLN A 358 13.30 -24.23 -3.28
N TRP A 359 13.77 -24.61 -4.47
CA TRP A 359 13.04 -24.49 -5.74
C TRP A 359 11.63 -25.08 -5.72
N ARG A 360 11.45 -26.27 -5.11
CA ARG A 360 10.14 -26.94 -5.04
C ARG A 360 9.12 -26.12 -4.23
N ARG A 361 9.54 -25.58 -3.09
CA ARG A 361 8.72 -24.71 -2.25
C ARG A 361 8.40 -23.39 -2.97
N GLY A 362 9.40 -22.82 -3.64
CA GLY A 362 9.23 -21.63 -4.48
C GLY A 362 8.16 -21.84 -5.55
N VAL A 363 8.22 -22.95 -6.30
CA VAL A 363 7.22 -23.27 -7.33
C VAL A 363 5.84 -23.45 -6.73
N LEU A 364 5.70 -24.24 -5.65
CA LEU A 364 4.41 -24.44 -4.98
C LEU A 364 3.79 -23.11 -4.55
N LEU A 365 4.58 -22.23 -3.91
CA LEU A 365 4.11 -20.93 -3.46
C LEU A 365 3.76 -20.00 -4.62
N MET A 366 4.51 -20.01 -5.72
CA MET A 366 4.15 -19.24 -6.93
C MET A 366 2.86 -19.74 -7.59
N LEU A 367 2.62 -21.05 -7.61
CA LEU A 367 1.36 -21.62 -8.10
C LEU A 367 0.19 -21.21 -7.21
N LEU A 368 0.37 -21.21 -5.88
CA LEU A 368 -0.62 -20.67 -4.95
C LEU A 368 -0.82 -19.16 -5.15
N THR A 369 0.24 -18.39 -5.39
CA THR A 369 0.12 -16.97 -5.75
C THR A 369 -0.74 -16.77 -7.00
N LEU A 370 -0.56 -17.60 -8.04
CA LEU A 370 -1.39 -17.52 -9.26
C LEU A 370 -2.86 -17.87 -9.02
N SER A 371 -3.18 -18.64 -7.97
CA SER A 371 -4.58 -18.86 -7.58
C SER A 371 -5.23 -17.64 -6.91
N ALA A 372 -4.41 -16.69 -6.43
CA ALA A 372 -4.91 -15.45 -5.87
C ALA A 372 -5.41 -14.50 -6.96
N LYS A 373 -4.62 -14.35 -8.04
CA LYS A 373 -5.05 -13.68 -9.27
C LYS A 373 -4.03 -13.89 -10.39
N GLU A 374 -4.48 -13.85 -11.64
CA GLU A 374 -3.62 -13.93 -12.82
C GLU A 374 -2.61 -12.79 -12.95
N ASP A 375 -2.91 -11.60 -12.38
CA ASP A 375 -2.05 -10.40 -12.42
C ASP A 375 -0.63 -10.67 -11.90
N TYR A 376 -0.46 -11.63 -10.98
CA TYR A 376 0.84 -12.02 -10.45
C TYR A 376 1.77 -12.60 -11.53
N ALA A 377 1.23 -13.18 -12.60
CA ALA A 377 2.04 -13.69 -13.72
C ALA A 377 2.90 -12.58 -14.36
N ILE A 378 2.42 -11.33 -14.33
CA ILE A 378 3.12 -10.15 -14.86
C ILE A 378 4.44 -9.90 -14.11
N VAL A 379 4.51 -10.21 -12.81
CA VAL A 379 5.76 -10.10 -12.01
C VAL A 379 6.53 -11.42 -11.95
N LEU A 380 5.88 -12.58 -12.06
CA LEU A 380 6.58 -13.88 -12.08
C LEU A 380 7.47 -14.05 -13.33
N ALA A 381 7.01 -13.58 -14.49
CA ALA A 381 7.80 -13.64 -15.72
C ALA A 381 9.16 -12.91 -15.59
N PRO A 382 9.22 -11.62 -15.18
CA PRO A 382 10.47 -10.91 -14.97
C PRO A 382 11.28 -11.43 -13.77
N ILE A 383 10.69 -12.08 -12.75
CA ILE A 383 11.46 -12.83 -11.73
C ILE A 383 12.28 -13.94 -12.39
N GLY A 384 11.68 -14.69 -13.32
CA GLY A 384 12.37 -15.73 -14.09
C GLY A 384 13.54 -15.17 -14.91
N VAL A 385 13.31 -14.05 -15.60
CA VAL A 385 14.36 -13.32 -16.34
C VAL A 385 15.48 -12.86 -15.40
N TRP A 386 15.13 -12.29 -14.25
CA TRP A 386 16.10 -11.82 -13.26
C TRP A 386 16.95 -12.96 -12.71
N LEU A 387 16.35 -14.12 -12.42
CA LEU A 387 17.07 -15.32 -11.96
C LEU A 387 18.09 -15.80 -13.00
N ALA A 388 17.71 -15.84 -14.28
CA ALA A 388 18.61 -16.22 -15.35
C ALA A 388 19.74 -15.18 -15.52
N TRP A 389 19.41 -13.89 -15.49
CA TRP A 389 20.36 -12.79 -15.60
C TRP A 389 21.39 -12.76 -14.46
N GLN A 390 20.95 -13.04 -13.22
CA GLN A 390 21.84 -13.15 -12.06
C GLN A 390 22.95 -14.18 -12.26
N VAL A 391 22.62 -15.36 -12.82
CA VAL A 391 23.59 -16.42 -13.08
C VAL A 391 24.64 -15.97 -14.10
N ILE A 392 24.22 -15.30 -15.17
CA ILE A 392 25.13 -14.77 -16.21
C ILE A 392 26.04 -13.67 -15.64
N ARG A 393 25.53 -12.89 -14.69
CA ARG A 393 26.26 -11.75 -14.10
C ARG A 393 27.30 -12.16 -13.06
N GLN A 394 27.00 -13.15 -12.20
CA GLN A 394 27.79 -13.51 -11.01
C GLN A 394 29.10 -14.27 -11.28
N GLN A 395 29.44 -14.59 -12.54
CA GLN A 395 30.75 -15.20 -12.84
C GLN A 395 31.83 -14.09 -12.94
N ASP A 396 32.68 -14.02 -11.91
CA ASP A 396 33.70 -12.98 -11.68
C ASP A 396 34.82 -12.91 -12.74
N ASP A 397 35.01 -13.95 -13.55
CA ASP A 397 36.17 -14.11 -14.45
C ASP A 397 36.00 -13.44 -15.85
N PHE A 398 34.94 -12.66 -16.06
CA PHE A 398 34.46 -12.34 -17.42
C PHE A 398 34.27 -10.85 -17.74
N SER A 399 35.08 -9.96 -17.16
CA SER A 399 35.00 -8.52 -17.43
C SER A 399 35.27 -8.14 -18.91
N THR A 400 35.90 -9.03 -19.69
CA THR A 400 36.27 -8.82 -21.11
C THR A 400 35.51 -9.70 -22.10
N GLN A 401 34.61 -10.58 -21.65
CA GLN A 401 33.95 -11.55 -22.55
C GLN A 401 32.62 -11.07 -23.14
N SER A 402 32.36 -11.50 -24.38
CA SER A 402 31.09 -11.28 -25.06
C SER A 402 29.93 -12.02 -24.36
N TRP A 403 28.71 -11.49 -24.48
CA TRP A 403 27.51 -12.06 -23.86
C TRP A 403 27.27 -13.54 -24.23
N LYS A 404 27.57 -13.92 -25.48
CA LYS A 404 27.46 -15.31 -25.96
C LYS A 404 28.42 -16.25 -25.22
N GLN A 405 29.64 -15.80 -24.96
CA GLN A 405 30.65 -16.59 -24.22
C GLN A 405 30.21 -16.79 -22.76
N ARG A 406 29.67 -15.76 -22.09
CA ARG A 406 29.16 -15.84 -20.71
C ARG A 406 28.01 -16.82 -20.54
N ILE A 407 27.09 -16.89 -21.51
CA ILE A 407 26.01 -17.89 -21.50
C ILE A 407 26.60 -19.29 -21.66
N SER A 408 27.51 -19.46 -22.62
CA SER A 408 28.13 -20.77 -22.88
C SER A 408 28.94 -21.28 -21.69
N SER A 409 29.64 -20.41 -20.95
CA SER A 409 30.38 -20.77 -19.74
C SER A 409 29.46 -21.11 -18.58
N SER A 410 28.39 -20.33 -18.39
CA SER A 410 27.36 -20.59 -17.36
C SER A 410 26.61 -21.91 -17.60
N TRP A 411 26.54 -22.38 -18.85
CA TRP A 411 25.92 -23.65 -19.19
C TRP A 411 26.77 -24.88 -18.86
N LYS A 412 28.08 -24.71 -18.66
CA LYS A 412 29.01 -25.82 -18.39
C LYS A 412 28.88 -26.36 -16.97
N THR A 413 28.52 -25.53 -15.99
CA THR A 413 28.34 -25.99 -14.61
C THR A 413 26.89 -26.46 -14.38
N PRO A 414 26.67 -27.67 -13.82
CA PRO A 414 25.32 -28.22 -13.63
C PRO A 414 24.39 -27.32 -12.80
N GLU A 415 24.93 -26.67 -11.77
CA GLU A 415 24.17 -25.77 -10.89
C GLU A 415 23.70 -24.50 -11.61
N CYS A 416 24.60 -23.83 -12.33
CA CYS A 416 24.24 -22.64 -13.12
C CYS A 416 23.26 -23.00 -14.23
N ARG A 417 23.46 -24.14 -14.93
CA ARG A 417 22.52 -24.65 -15.93
C ARG A 417 21.13 -24.86 -15.34
N ARG A 418 21.03 -25.49 -14.16
CA ARG A 418 19.74 -25.70 -13.48
C ARG A 418 19.03 -24.38 -13.17
N ARG A 419 19.77 -23.38 -12.67
CA ARG A 419 19.23 -22.04 -12.36
C ARG A 419 18.79 -21.27 -13.62
N LEU A 420 19.56 -21.37 -14.70
CA LEU A 420 19.21 -20.79 -16.01
C LEU A 420 17.95 -21.42 -16.58
N VAL A 421 17.88 -22.77 -16.60
CA VAL A 421 16.71 -23.49 -17.07
C VAL A 421 15.48 -23.15 -16.22
N PHE A 422 15.64 -23.10 -14.90
CA PHE A 422 14.55 -22.71 -14.00
C PHE A 422 14.06 -21.29 -14.29
N GLY A 423 14.97 -20.30 -14.35
CA GLY A 423 14.61 -18.90 -14.63
C GLY A 423 13.95 -18.71 -16.00
N GLY A 424 14.52 -19.33 -17.04
CA GLY A 424 13.94 -19.31 -18.38
C GLY A 424 12.58 -20.01 -18.45
N SER A 425 12.43 -21.16 -17.80
CA SER A 425 11.14 -21.87 -17.75
C SER A 425 10.09 -21.07 -17.00
N LEU A 426 10.43 -20.46 -15.88
CA LEU A 426 9.51 -19.59 -15.12
C LEU A 426 9.05 -18.40 -15.97
N ALA A 427 9.98 -17.75 -16.67
CA ALA A 427 9.66 -16.63 -17.56
C ALA A 427 8.66 -17.05 -18.64
N VAL A 428 8.96 -18.13 -19.37
CA VAL A 428 8.12 -18.63 -20.46
C VAL A 428 6.76 -19.11 -19.94
N LEU A 429 6.73 -19.92 -18.88
CA LEU A 429 5.49 -20.47 -18.36
C LEU A 429 4.57 -19.40 -17.77
N ALA A 430 5.11 -18.40 -17.07
CA ALA A 430 4.30 -17.29 -16.56
C ALA A 430 3.71 -16.45 -17.70
N THR A 431 4.49 -16.16 -18.76
CA THR A 431 3.98 -15.46 -19.94
C THR A 431 2.92 -16.27 -20.67
N VAL A 432 3.16 -17.56 -20.91
CA VAL A 432 2.20 -18.46 -21.56
C VAL A 432 0.92 -18.57 -20.73
N TYR A 433 1.03 -18.69 -19.40
CA TYR A 433 -0.13 -18.72 -18.51
C TYR A 433 -0.95 -17.44 -18.62
N LEU A 434 -0.31 -16.26 -18.55
CA LEU A 434 -1.02 -14.98 -18.66
C LEU A 434 -1.75 -14.84 -20.00
N LEU A 435 -1.07 -15.17 -21.10
CA LEU A 435 -1.68 -15.14 -22.44
C LEU A 435 -2.83 -16.14 -22.55
N LEU A 436 -2.65 -17.35 -22.04
CA LEU A 436 -3.70 -18.38 -22.03
C LEU A 436 -4.93 -17.90 -21.24
N VAL A 437 -4.72 -17.33 -20.05
CA VAL A 437 -5.80 -16.82 -19.21
C VAL A 437 -6.56 -15.70 -19.90
N VAL A 438 -5.86 -14.67 -20.34
CA VAL A 438 -6.48 -13.44 -20.87
C VAL A 438 -7.10 -13.64 -22.25
N ILE A 439 -6.49 -14.47 -23.11
CA ILE A 439 -6.91 -14.63 -24.51
C ILE A 439 -7.85 -15.83 -24.70
N VAL A 440 -7.74 -16.87 -23.88
CA VAL A 440 -8.48 -18.13 -24.10
C VAL A 440 -9.43 -18.45 -22.95
N ILE A 441 -8.95 -18.47 -21.70
CA ILE A 441 -9.75 -18.97 -20.57
C ILE A 441 -10.86 -17.98 -20.23
N ILE A 442 -10.52 -16.72 -19.94
CA ILE A 442 -11.50 -15.67 -19.57
C ILE A 442 -12.56 -15.50 -20.68
N PRO A 443 -12.18 -15.29 -21.96
CA PRO A 443 -13.16 -15.20 -23.05
C PRO A 443 -14.01 -16.46 -23.21
N GLY A 444 -13.42 -17.65 -23.01
CA GLY A 444 -14.13 -18.93 -23.08
C GLY A 444 -15.23 -19.11 -22.03
N PHE A 445 -15.23 -18.30 -20.95
CA PHE A 445 -16.29 -18.26 -19.94
C PHE A 445 -17.27 -17.08 -20.12
N ARG A 446 -17.06 -16.17 -21.09
CA ARG A 446 -17.89 -14.97 -21.33
C ARG A 446 -18.85 -15.07 -22.53
N ASP A 447 -18.95 -16.21 -23.21
CA ASP A 447 -19.86 -16.44 -24.36
C ASP A 447 -19.90 -15.27 -25.38
N ASP A 448 -18.72 -14.76 -25.79
CA ASP A 448 -18.51 -13.69 -26.79
C ASP A 448 -18.92 -12.24 -26.41
N GLU A 449 -19.20 -11.92 -25.13
CA GLU A 449 -19.35 -10.52 -24.69
C GLU A 449 -18.00 -9.78 -24.58
N GLU A 450 -17.94 -8.51 -25.00
CA GLU A 450 -16.71 -7.69 -25.00
C GLU A 450 -16.03 -7.70 -23.62
N VAL A 451 -14.76 -8.12 -23.60
CA VAL A 451 -13.95 -8.13 -22.39
C VAL A 451 -13.63 -6.68 -21.97
N HIS A 452 -13.90 -6.33 -20.71
CA HIS A 452 -13.76 -4.97 -20.15
C HIS A 452 -12.38 -4.30 -20.31
N TYR A 453 -11.32 -5.03 -20.70
CA TYR A 453 -9.95 -4.48 -20.81
C TYR A 453 -9.80 -3.38 -21.87
N THR A 454 -10.59 -3.39 -22.95
CA THR A 454 -10.53 -2.34 -23.99
C THR A 454 -10.88 -0.96 -23.42
N ARG A 455 -11.85 -0.88 -22.50
CA ARG A 455 -12.24 0.39 -21.84
C ARG A 455 -11.10 1.00 -21.05
N TYR A 456 -10.28 0.17 -20.37
CA TYR A 456 -9.17 0.64 -19.55
C TYR A 456 -8.02 1.25 -20.36
N PHE A 457 -7.90 0.90 -21.64
CA PHE A 457 -6.84 1.37 -22.53
C PHE A 457 -7.40 2.05 -23.79
N GLN A 458 -8.61 2.59 -23.72
CA GLN A 458 -9.31 3.22 -24.84
C GLN A 458 -8.50 4.35 -25.50
N ASP A 459 -7.64 5.03 -24.73
CA ASP A 459 -6.72 6.07 -25.22
C ASP A 459 -5.70 5.54 -26.24
N PHE A 460 -5.45 4.22 -26.24
CA PHE A 460 -4.53 3.55 -27.15
C PHE A 460 -5.25 2.86 -28.30
N GLY A 461 -6.58 2.81 -28.34
CA GLY A 461 -7.33 2.21 -29.44
C GLY A 461 -8.63 1.54 -29.01
N SER A 462 -9.42 1.18 -30.01
CA SER A 462 -10.74 0.58 -29.85
C SER A 462 -10.70 -0.95 -29.72
N GLY A 463 -9.59 -1.58 -30.09
CA GLY A 463 -9.42 -3.04 -30.02
C GLY A 463 -8.05 -3.49 -29.48
N PRO A 464 -7.91 -4.74 -28.98
CA PRO A 464 -6.68 -5.22 -28.35
C PRO A 464 -5.42 -5.11 -29.24
N VAL A 465 -5.56 -5.41 -30.55
CA VAL A 465 -4.45 -5.32 -31.51
C VAL A 465 -4.04 -3.86 -31.74
N GLU A 466 -5.01 -2.96 -31.84
CA GLU A 466 -4.76 -1.52 -32.01
C GLU A 466 -4.06 -0.94 -30.78
N ILE A 467 -4.54 -1.29 -29.57
CA ILE A 467 -3.95 -0.90 -28.29
C ILE A 467 -2.47 -1.33 -28.23
N ILE A 468 -2.18 -2.61 -28.47
CA ILE A 468 -0.80 -3.12 -28.45
C ILE A 468 0.06 -2.43 -29.51
N THR A 469 -0.48 -2.24 -30.72
CA THR A 469 0.23 -1.58 -31.82
C THR A 469 0.59 -0.15 -31.42
N ASN A 470 -0.36 0.63 -30.90
CA ASN A 470 -0.14 2.03 -30.54
C ASN A 470 0.78 2.19 -29.32
N ILE A 471 0.76 1.29 -28.34
CA ILE A 471 1.74 1.28 -27.25
C ILE A 471 3.18 1.16 -27.80
N ILE A 472 3.38 0.39 -28.87
CA ILE A 472 4.70 0.16 -29.48
C ILE A 472 5.06 1.27 -30.48
N THR A 473 4.13 1.68 -31.35
CA THR A 473 4.38 2.62 -32.45
C THR A 473 4.30 4.08 -32.03
N GLN A 474 3.65 4.39 -30.89
CA GLN A 474 3.47 5.74 -30.38
C GLN A 474 4.13 5.92 -29.00
N PRO A 475 5.47 5.86 -28.90
CA PRO A 475 6.17 5.97 -27.62
C PRO A 475 5.90 7.30 -26.90
N GLN A 476 5.61 8.38 -27.62
CA GLN A 476 5.22 9.67 -27.04
C GLN A 476 3.94 9.59 -26.19
N LEU A 477 2.95 8.80 -26.61
CA LEU A 477 1.69 8.62 -25.89
C LEU A 477 1.93 7.83 -24.59
N LEU A 478 2.68 6.73 -24.71
CA LEU A 478 3.13 5.92 -23.57
C LEU A 478 3.91 6.76 -22.55
N LEU A 479 4.93 7.48 -23.01
CA LEU A 479 5.77 8.32 -22.14
C LEU A 479 4.96 9.46 -21.53
N GLY A 480 4.00 10.04 -22.26
CA GLY A 480 3.08 11.05 -21.73
C GLY A 480 2.23 10.54 -20.57
N LYS A 481 1.75 9.29 -20.63
CA LYS A 481 1.02 8.65 -19.52
C LYS A 481 1.95 8.29 -18.34
N VAL A 482 3.13 7.72 -18.62
CA VAL A 482 4.10 7.31 -17.59
C VAL A 482 4.69 8.51 -16.82
N PHE A 483 5.01 9.61 -17.50
CA PHE A 483 5.56 10.82 -16.89
C PHE A 483 4.48 11.87 -16.56
N SER A 484 3.21 11.47 -16.51
CA SER A 484 2.12 12.33 -16.03
C SER A 484 2.18 12.54 -14.52
N VAL A 485 1.63 13.66 -14.04
CA VAL A 485 1.58 13.98 -12.60
C VAL A 485 0.97 12.85 -11.76
N PRO A 486 -0.19 12.26 -12.12
CA PRO A 486 -0.75 11.14 -11.36
C PRO A 486 0.16 9.91 -11.31
N SER A 487 0.80 9.55 -12.42
CA SER A 487 1.73 8.40 -12.48
C SER A 487 2.99 8.63 -11.64
N LEU A 488 3.52 9.86 -11.61
CA LEU A 488 4.64 10.22 -10.74
C LEU A 488 4.24 10.17 -9.26
N LEU A 489 3.06 10.66 -8.90
CA LEU A 489 2.53 10.58 -7.54
C LEU A 489 2.30 9.13 -7.09
N PHE A 490 1.78 8.28 -7.97
CA PHE A 490 1.65 6.85 -7.74
C PHE A 490 2.99 6.20 -7.41
N MET A 491 4.00 6.43 -8.25
CA MET A 491 5.36 5.91 -8.03
C MET A 491 5.96 6.43 -6.71
N LEU A 492 5.74 7.70 -6.38
CA LEU A 492 6.15 8.27 -5.10
C LEU A 492 5.43 7.61 -3.92
N ALA A 493 4.12 7.44 -4.00
CA ALA A 493 3.32 6.80 -2.94
C ALA A 493 3.76 5.36 -2.68
N LEU A 494 4.27 4.65 -3.69
CA LEU A 494 4.86 3.32 -3.52
C LEU A 494 6.29 3.36 -2.95
N MET A 495 7.14 4.30 -3.36
CA MET A 495 8.58 4.31 -3.05
C MET A 495 8.94 5.06 -1.77
N LEU A 496 8.23 6.15 -1.50
CA LEU A 496 8.54 7.08 -0.41
C LEU A 496 8.37 6.46 0.98
N PRO A 497 7.33 5.65 1.25
CA PRO A 497 7.22 4.93 2.53
C PRO A 497 8.41 3.99 2.80
N LEU A 498 9.17 3.60 1.76
CA LEU A 498 10.35 2.75 1.88
C LEU A 498 11.66 3.56 1.95
N ALA A 499 11.58 4.88 2.09
CA ALA A 499 12.72 5.80 2.08
C ALA A 499 13.65 5.60 0.85
N GLY A 500 13.08 5.19 -0.28
CA GLY A 500 13.84 4.90 -1.51
C GLY A 500 14.76 3.67 -1.43
N LEU A 501 14.64 2.81 -0.40
CA LEU A 501 15.43 1.58 -0.27
C LEU A 501 15.46 0.70 -1.54
N PRO A 502 14.36 0.52 -2.29
CA PRO A 502 14.38 -0.27 -3.52
C PRO A 502 15.38 0.21 -4.58
N PHE A 503 15.70 1.51 -4.62
CA PHE A 503 16.67 2.08 -5.59
C PHE A 503 18.10 1.59 -5.36
N PHE A 504 18.44 1.15 -4.14
CA PHE A 504 19.72 0.50 -3.85
C PHE A 504 19.76 -0.95 -4.36
N SER A 505 18.69 -1.45 -5.00
CA SER A 505 18.65 -2.75 -5.65
C SER A 505 17.99 -2.71 -7.03
N PRO A 506 18.59 -1.98 -7.99
CA PRO A 506 17.96 -1.67 -9.27
C PRO A 506 17.57 -2.92 -10.05
N SER A 507 18.39 -3.98 -10.01
CA SER A 507 18.04 -5.23 -10.71
C SER A 507 16.76 -5.89 -10.18
N ARG A 508 16.51 -5.82 -8.87
CA ARG A 508 15.29 -6.39 -8.27
C ARG A 508 14.11 -5.46 -8.49
N LEU A 509 14.34 -4.14 -8.38
CA LEU A 509 13.32 -3.14 -8.68
C LEU A 509 12.82 -3.23 -10.13
N LEU A 510 13.70 -3.51 -11.10
CA LEU A 510 13.32 -3.71 -12.51
C LEU A 510 12.32 -4.86 -12.72
N VAL A 511 12.21 -5.81 -11.79
CA VAL A 511 11.19 -6.87 -11.87
C VAL A 511 9.77 -6.31 -11.78
N ALA A 512 9.59 -5.18 -11.07
CA ALA A 512 8.32 -4.51 -10.93
C ALA A 512 7.91 -3.72 -12.20
N SER A 513 8.84 -3.49 -13.14
CA SER A 513 8.61 -2.52 -14.22
C SER A 513 7.44 -2.85 -15.14
N PRO A 514 7.17 -4.11 -15.56
CA PRO A 514 6.06 -4.36 -16.48
C PRO A 514 4.70 -4.01 -15.86
N LEU A 515 4.46 -4.44 -14.62
CA LEU A 515 3.22 -4.14 -13.93
C LEU A 515 3.12 -2.66 -13.54
N LEU A 516 4.23 -2.02 -13.16
CA LEU A 516 4.25 -0.59 -12.87
C LEU A 516 3.87 0.23 -14.10
N LEU A 517 4.42 -0.11 -15.28
CA LEU A 517 4.10 0.56 -16.54
C LEU A 517 2.63 0.38 -16.91
N ILE A 518 2.10 -0.85 -16.85
CA ILE A 518 0.69 -1.13 -17.13
C ILE A 518 -0.22 -0.35 -16.18
N SER A 519 0.14 -0.27 -14.90
CA SER A 519 -0.65 0.48 -13.90
C SER A 519 -0.69 1.98 -14.23
N CYS A 520 0.41 2.58 -14.67
CA CYS A 520 0.46 4.00 -15.08
C CYS A 520 -0.42 4.33 -16.30
N LEU A 521 -0.79 3.33 -17.10
CA LEU A 521 -1.64 3.50 -18.28
C LEU A 521 -3.14 3.52 -17.96
N ASN A 522 -3.54 3.08 -16.77
CA ASN A 522 -4.93 2.98 -16.35
C ASN A 522 -5.21 3.95 -15.18
N GLU A 523 -6.30 4.71 -15.27
CA GLU A 523 -6.58 5.79 -14.33
C GLU A 523 -6.89 5.31 -12.91
N ILE A 524 -7.52 4.15 -12.77
CA ILE A 524 -7.86 3.53 -11.48
C ILE A 524 -6.64 2.77 -10.94
N ALA A 525 -5.92 2.05 -11.81
CA ALA A 525 -4.77 1.23 -11.40
C ALA A 525 -3.57 2.04 -10.91
N ARG A 526 -3.46 3.32 -11.31
CA ARG A 526 -2.44 4.26 -10.81
C ARG A 526 -2.83 4.95 -9.49
N ASP A 527 -3.89 4.54 -8.81
CA ASP A 527 -4.21 5.00 -7.46
C ASP A 527 -3.84 3.89 -6.44
N PRO A 528 -2.86 4.12 -5.55
CA PRO A 528 -2.35 3.11 -4.62
C PRO A 528 -3.34 2.80 -3.48
N ARG A 529 -4.54 3.39 -3.52
CA ARG A 529 -5.62 3.14 -2.56
C ARG A 529 -6.63 2.10 -3.06
N HIS A 530 -6.46 1.62 -4.29
CA HIS A 530 -7.12 0.43 -4.86
C HIS A 530 -6.16 -0.77 -4.83
N HIS A 531 -6.59 -1.98 -5.21
CA HIS A 531 -5.79 -3.20 -5.02
C HIS A 531 -4.78 -3.54 -6.14
N PHE A 532 -4.77 -2.81 -7.26
CA PHE A 532 -4.02 -3.19 -8.47
C PHE A 532 -2.49 -3.26 -8.26
N HIS A 533 -1.94 -2.56 -7.27
CA HIS A 533 -0.52 -2.61 -6.93
C HIS A 533 -0.13 -3.83 -6.08
N ALA A 534 -1.06 -4.72 -5.68
CA ALA A 534 -0.74 -5.84 -4.79
C ALA A 534 0.46 -6.69 -5.25
N PRO A 535 0.62 -7.06 -6.54
CA PRO A 535 1.80 -7.82 -6.98
C PRO A 535 3.12 -7.01 -6.96
N LEU A 536 3.06 -5.68 -6.89
CA LEU A 536 4.26 -4.84 -6.74
C LEU A 536 4.83 -4.92 -5.32
N ILE A 537 3.99 -4.99 -4.28
CA ILE A 537 4.42 -4.94 -2.87
C ILE A 537 5.53 -5.97 -2.57
N PRO A 538 5.40 -7.27 -2.92
CA PRO A 538 6.46 -8.26 -2.68
C PRO A 538 7.79 -7.91 -3.33
N ILE A 539 7.75 -7.36 -4.55
CA ILE A 539 8.95 -7.00 -5.32
C ILE A 539 9.64 -5.79 -4.69
N LEU A 540 8.88 -4.79 -4.24
CA LEU A 540 9.41 -3.60 -3.59
C LEU A 540 10.10 -3.93 -2.27
N PHE A 541 9.49 -4.76 -1.43
CA PHE A 541 10.09 -5.18 -0.16
C PHE A 541 11.27 -6.13 -0.36
N TRP A 542 11.23 -6.98 -1.38
CA TRP A 542 12.37 -7.81 -1.77
C TRP A 542 13.57 -6.97 -2.27
N ALA A 543 13.30 -5.93 -3.06
CA ALA A 543 14.30 -4.98 -3.50
C ALA A 543 14.87 -4.17 -2.32
N ALA A 544 14.00 -3.71 -1.41
CA ALA A 544 14.39 -2.95 -0.21
C ALA A 544 15.26 -3.78 0.75
N ALA A 545 14.88 -5.04 1.02
CA ALA A 545 15.65 -5.95 1.88
C ALA A 545 17.08 -6.16 1.35
N ALA A 546 17.22 -6.35 0.03
CA ALA A 546 18.52 -6.47 -0.62
C ALA A 546 19.25 -5.12 -0.81
N GLY A 547 18.54 -4.00 -0.72
CA GLY A 547 19.07 -2.65 -0.81
C GLY A 547 19.75 -2.17 0.47
N LEU A 548 19.26 -2.61 1.63
CA LEU A 548 19.79 -2.27 2.96
C LEU A 548 21.33 -2.33 3.06
N PRO A 549 22.01 -3.47 2.80
CA PRO A 549 23.46 -3.53 2.92
C PRO A 549 24.19 -2.65 1.88
N ARG A 550 23.59 -2.38 0.72
CA ARG A 550 24.21 -1.57 -0.35
C ARG A 550 24.30 -0.09 0.01
N THR A 551 23.51 0.38 0.97
CA THR A 551 23.64 1.74 1.52
C THR A 551 25.03 1.96 2.15
N ILE A 552 25.62 0.93 2.74
CA ILE A 552 26.98 0.96 3.28
C ILE A 552 27.99 1.12 2.15
N ASP A 553 27.81 0.41 1.04
CA ASP A 553 28.71 0.50 -0.12
C ASP A 553 28.69 1.88 -0.77
N VAL A 554 27.50 2.48 -0.89
CA VAL A 554 27.36 3.87 -1.38
C VAL A 554 28.07 4.84 -0.44
N TYR A 555 27.88 4.69 0.87
CA TYR A 555 28.56 5.51 1.86
C TYR A 555 30.09 5.35 1.82
N ARG A 556 30.60 4.11 1.71
CA ARG A 556 32.03 3.83 1.56
C ARG A 556 32.61 4.48 0.30
N ARG A 557 31.90 4.41 -0.84
CA ARG A 557 32.32 5.08 -2.08
C ARG A 557 32.36 6.59 -1.93
N TYR A 558 31.39 7.18 -1.24
CA TYR A 558 31.36 8.61 -0.96
C TYR A 558 32.52 9.03 -0.07
N GLN A 559 32.79 8.31 1.03
CA GLN A 559 33.88 8.62 1.94
C GLN A 559 35.27 8.40 1.33
N LYS A 560 35.42 7.36 0.49
CA LYS A 560 36.66 7.13 -0.27
C LYS A 560 37.01 8.31 -1.19
N ARG A 561 36.01 9.02 -1.73
CA ARG A 561 36.26 10.25 -2.54
C ARG A 561 36.74 11.43 -1.70
N ARG A 562 36.63 11.37 -0.38
CA ARG A 562 37.10 12.39 0.57
C ARG A 562 38.33 11.94 1.35
N ASP A 563 38.99 10.86 0.89
CA ASP A 563 40.15 10.24 1.54
C ASP A 563 39.91 9.83 3.01
N VAL A 564 38.67 9.47 3.35
CA VAL A 564 38.29 8.96 4.67
C VAL A 564 38.07 7.45 4.60
N GLU A 565 38.86 6.69 5.36
CA GLU A 565 38.65 5.25 5.51
C GLU A 565 37.44 4.94 6.40
N VAL A 566 36.61 4.00 5.94
CA VAL A 566 35.43 3.52 6.67
C VAL A 566 35.73 2.14 7.22
N GLY A 567 35.67 2.01 8.55
CA GLY A 567 35.90 0.73 9.23
C GLY A 567 35.00 -0.39 8.72
N ALA A 568 35.51 -1.62 8.79
CA ALA A 568 34.81 -2.82 8.31
C ALA A 568 33.44 -3.01 9.00
N ASP A 569 33.34 -2.65 10.28
CA ASP A 569 32.13 -2.80 11.11
C ASP A 569 31.10 -1.67 10.96
N CYS A 570 31.28 -0.77 9.98
CA CYS A 570 30.35 0.34 9.75
C CYS A 570 28.95 -0.16 9.33
N ARG A 571 27.98 -0.05 10.24
CA ARG A 571 26.57 -0.44 10.04
C ARG A 571 25.59 0.73 10.04
N TRP A 572 26.04 1.92 10.45
CA TRP A 572 25.17 3.07 10.65
C TRP A 572 24.35 3.48 9.40
N PRO A 573 24.86 3.47 8.14
CA PRO A 573 24.06 3.90 7.00
C PRO A 573 22.86 2.98 6.82
N MET A 574 23.08 1.68 6.97
CA MET A 574 22.04 0.67 6.86
C MET A 574 21.02 0.77 7.99
N GLN A 575 21.45 1.01 9.23
CA GLN A 575 20.54 1.26 10.35
C GLN A 575 19.71 2.54 10.13
N PHE A 576 20.36 3.62 9.69
CA PHE A 576 19.70 4.88 9.35
C PHE A 576 18.62 4.67 8.30
N PHE A 577 18.92 3.97 7.19
CA PHE A 577 17.92 3.69 6.17
C PHE A 577 16.84 2.70 6.63
N GLY A 578 17.15 1.80 7.57
CA GLY A 578 16.15 1.00 8.27
C GLY A 578 15.16 1.88 9.04
N PHE A 579 15.67 2.78 9.90
CA PHE A 579 14.85 3.74 10.63
C PHE A 579 14.11 4.70 9.70
N ALA A 580 14.72 5.11 8.59
CA ALA A 580 14.09 5.95 7.58
C ALA A 580 12.90 5.24 6.92
N ALA A 581 13.00 3.94 6.63
CA ALA A 581 11.88 3.19 6.08
C ALA A 581 10.68 3.16 7.05
N ILE A 582 10.87 2.82 8.32
CA ILE A 582 9.76 2.84 9.28
C ILE A 582 9.25 4.27 9.54
N GLY A 583 10.15 5.24 9.69
CA GLY A 583 9.78 6.64 9.89
C GLY A 583 8.98 7.21 8.72
N SER A 584 9.43 6.97 7.48
CA SER A 584 8.71 7.39 6.28
C SER A 584 7.39 6.65 6.14
N ALA A 585 7.33 5.33 6.36
CA ALA A 585 6.08 4.57 6.32
C ALA A 585 5.06 5.13 7.32
N MET A 586 5.44 5.30 8.59
CA MET A 586 4.57 5.88 9.62
C MET A 586 4.13 7.29 9.27
N ALA A 587 5.05 8.16 8.86
CA ALA A 587 4.72 9.55 8.50
C ALA A 587 3.78 9.62 7.29
N THR A 588 3.98 8.77 6.28
CA THR A 588 3.06 8.67 5.14
C THR A 588 1.71 8.11 5.55
N ALA A 589 1.68 7.16 6.51
CA ALA A 589 0.43 6.62 7.03
C ALA A 589 -0.37 7.67 7.80
N VAL A 590 0.28 8.57 8.55
CA VAL A 590 -0.42 9.68 9.23
C VAL A 590 -1.21 10.53 8.22
N VAL A 591 -0.65 10.76 7.04
CA VAL A 591 -1.22 11.63 6.01
C VAL A 591 -2.23 10.91 5.11
N VAL A 592 -1.88 9.71 4.62
CA VAL A 592 -2.59 9.07 3.51
C VAL A 592 -3.46 7.90 3.96
N SER A 593 -3.19 7.29 5.12
CA SER A 593 -3.85 6.03 5.53
C SER A 593 -5.26 6.22 6.13
N VAL A 594 -5.93 5.09 6.36
CA VAL A 594 -7.16 4.90 7.14
C VAL A 594 -6.91 4.45 8.59
N HIS A 595 -5.66 4.15 8.97
CA HIS A 595 -5.30 3.66 10.30
C HIS A 595 -5.73 4.66 11.40
N PRO A 596 -6.05 4.23 12.64
CA PRO A 596 -6.36 5.13 13.76
C PRO A 596 -5.29 6.18 14.14
N PHE A 597 -4.10 6.12 13.53
CA PHE A 597 -3.05 7.13 13.67
C PHE A 597 -3.07 8.18 12.55
N SER A 598 -3.94 8.02 11.55
CA SER A 598 -4.07 8.95 10.44
C SER A 598 -4.99 10.12 10.78
N ILE A 599 -4.77 11.24 10.11
CA ILE A 599 -5.64 12.42 10.21
C ILE A 599 -7.06 12.08 9.72
N SER A 600 -7.16 11.31 8.63
CA SER A 600 -8.43 10.96 8.00
C SER A 600 -9.38 10.17 8.90
N PHE A 601 -8.86 9.43 9.89
CA PHE A 601 -9.65 8.70 10.87
C PHE A 601 -10.35 9.64 11.88
N TRP A 602 -9.72 10.77 12.21
CA TRP A 602 -10.20 11.73 13.22
C TRP A 602 -10.89 12.97 12.65
N ASP A 603 -10.73 13.20 11.35
CA ASP A 603 -11.33 14.32 10.64
C ASP A 603 -12.83 14.10 10.38
N SER A 604 -13.70 14.98 10.89
CA SER A 604 -15.16 14.84 10.74
C SER A 604 -15.68 14.96 9.30
N GLY A 605 -14.95 15.65 8.43
CA GLY A 605 -15.31 15.77 7.02
C GLY A 605 -14.71 14.65 6.16
N SER A 606 -13.92 13.76 6.75
CA SER A 606 -13.40 12.57 6.07
C SER A 606 -14.47 11.48 6.03
N ARG A 607 -14.56 10.79 4.89
CA ARG A 607 -15.29 9.52 4.78
C ARG A 607 -14.85 8.48 5.80
N PHE A 608 -13.57 8.47 6.18
CA PHE A 608 -13.00 7.52 7.16
C PHE A 608 -13.21 7.97 8.61
N TYR A 609 -13.99 9.02 8.86
CA TYR A 609 -14.23 9.53 10.19
C TYR A 609 -14.79 8.44 11.10
N TRP A 610 -14.14 8.21 12.24
CA TRP A 610 -14.41 7.02 13.03
C TRP A 610 -15.83 6.91 13.55
N ARG A 611 -16.47 8.04 13.88
CA ARG A 611 -17.87 8.05 14.37
C ARG A 611 -18.88 7.76 13.28
N THR A 612 -18.57 8.07 12.03
CA THR A 612 -19.50 7.85 10.91
C THR A 612 -19.24 6.50 10.26
N ALA A 613 -17.97 6.10 10.13
CA ALA A 613 -17.59 4.88 9.44
C ALA A 613 -17.63 3.64 10.35
N TYR A 614 -17.10 3.73 11.58
CA TYR A 614 -16.83 2.55 12.43
C TYR A 614 -17.70 2.48 13.68
N VAL A 615 -18.75 3.30 13.78
CA VAL A 615 -19.78 3.21 14.81
C VAL A 615 -21.11 2.92 14.13
N VAL A 616 -21.77 1.84 14.55
CA VAL A 616 -23.05 1.40 14.01
C VAL A 616 -24.10 2.49 14.22
N ASN A 617 -24.74 2.91 13.13
CA ASN A 617 -25.79 3.92 13.13
C ASN A 617 -27.20 3.31 13.19
N ASP A 618 -28.21 4.18 13.30
CA ASP A 618 -29.61 3.77 13.37
C ASP A 618 -30.05 3.02 12.09
N ARG A 619 -29.61 3.47 10.90
CA ARG A 619 -29.86 2.77 9.62
C ARG A 619 -29.41 1.31 9.68
N ALA A 620 -28.21 1.05 10.16
CA ALA A 620 -27.71 -0.32 10.25
C ALA A 620 -28.48 -1.15 11.28
N THR A 621 -28.90 -0.54 12.38
CA THR A 621 -29.71 -1.18 13.42
C THR A 621 -31.12 -1.53 12.91
N GLU A 622 -31.75 -0.64 12.15
CA GLU A 622 -33.05 -0.85 11.51
C GLU A 622 -33.00 -2.00 10.48
N PHE A 623 -31.90 -2.12 9.75
CA PHE A 623 -31.73 -3.19 8.76
C PHE A 623 -31.78 -4.59 9.37
N GLU A 624 -31.28 -4.77 10.60
CA GLU A 624 -31.33 -6.07 11.28
C GLU A 624 -32.78 -6.53 11.53
N GLU A 625 -33.73 -5.61 11.70
CA GLU A 625 -35.15 -5.95 11.79
C GLU A 625 -35.78 -6.25 10.42
N VAL A 626 -35.28 -5.63 9.34
CA VAL A 626 -35.69 -5.95 7.96
C VAL A 626 -35.21 -7.35 7.58
N LEU A 627 -33.95 -7.68 7.87
CA LEU A 627 -33.34 -8.96 7.53
C LEU A 627 -34.09 -10.15 8.17
N LYS A 628 -34.58 -9.99 9.40
CA LYS A 628 -35.38 -11.03 10.11
C LYS A 628 -36.72 -11.33 9.45
N GLN A 629 -37.27 -10.42 8.63
CA GLN A 629 -38.57 -10.59 7.97
C GLN A 629 -38.47 -11.39 6.67
N ILE A 630 -37.26 -11.58 6.14
CA ILE A 630 -37.01 -12.21 4.85
C ILE A 630 -36.43 -13.61 5.10
N PRO A 631 -37.10 -14.68 4.65
CA PRO A 631 -36.59 -16.03 4.89
C PRO A 631 -35.38 -16.31 4.00
N VAL A 632 -34.42 -17.08 4.51
CA VAL A 632 -33.19 -17.48 3.78
C VAL A 632 -33.51 -18.24 2.48
N THR A 633 -34.67 -18.87 2.37
CA THR A 633 -35.12 -19.55 1.15
C THR A 633 -35.62 -18.60 0.06
N ALA A 634 -35.75 -17.30 0.35
CA ALA A 634 -36.24 -16.31 -0.61
C ALA A 634 -35.20 -15.95 -1.66
N LYS A 635 -35.71 -15.46 -2.79
CA LYS A 635 -34.93 -14.79 -3.83
C LYS A 635 -35.12 -13.28 -3.68
N VAL A 636 -34.05 -12.57 -3.40
CA VAL A 636 -34.11 -11.16 -2.97
C VAL A 636 -33.36 -10.30 -3.98
N ALA A 637 -33.98 -9.25 -4.50
CA ALA A 637 -33.29 -8.17 -5.19
C ALA A 637 -33.06 -7.02 -4.21
N SER A 638 -31.86 -6.44 -4.17
CA SER A 638 -31.54 -5.40 -3.20
C SER A 638 -30.49 -4.42 -3.67
N THR A 639 -30.49 -3.21 -3.10
CA THR A 639 -29.40 -2.23 -3.35
C THR A 639 -28.07 -2.73 -2.77
N ASP A 640 -26.95 -2.39 -3.43
CA ASP A 640 -25.59 -2.94 -3.22
C ASP A 640 -25.15 -3.12 -1.74
N TYR A 641 -25.37 -2.12 -0.89
CA TYR A 641 -24.94 -2.18 0.52
C TYR A 641 -25.83 -3.10 1.38
N ALA A 642 -27.13 -3.17 1.07
CA ALA A 642 -28.04 -4.12 1.68
C ALA A 642 -27.80 -5.55 1.16
N HIS A 643 -27.40 -5.68 -0.11
CA HIS A 643 -27.10 -6.94 -0.79
C HIS A 643 -26.09 -7.78 -0.01
N THR A 644 -25.11 -7.15 0.65
CA THR A 644 -24.11 -7.84 1.49
C THR A 644 -24.68 -8.75 2.57
N ARG A 645 -25.95 -8.57 2.95
CA ARG A 645 -26.63 -9.37 3.97
C ARG A 645 -27.47 -10.51 3.40
N PHE A 646 -27.62 -10.55 2.08
CA PHE A 646 -28.40 -11.56 1.37
C PHE A 646 -27.52 -12.63 0.72
N THR A 647 -26.20 -12.65 0.93
CA THR A 647 -25.26 -13.65 0.37
C THR A 647 -25.63 -15.10 0.67
N HIS A 648 -26.30 -15.34 1.80
CA HIS A 648 -26.76 -16.68 2.21
C HIS A 648 -28.16 -17.07 1.73
N HIS A 649 -28.85 -16.21 0.98
CA HIS A 649 -30.21 -16.49 0.51
C HIS A 649 -30.25 -17.46 -0.67
N GLU A 650 -31.44 -17.87 -1.10
CA GLU A 650 -31.57 -18.76 -2.25
C GLU A 650 -30.98 -18.11 -3.51
N ARG A 651 -31.29 -16.82 -3.72
CA ARG A 651 -30.63 -15.94 -4.70
C ARG A 651 -30.63 -14.51 -4.17
N SER A 652 -29.56 -13.77 -4.44
CA SER A 652 -29.43 -12.35 -4.10
C SER A 652 -29.05 -11.53 -5.33
N TYR A 653 -29.97 -10.74 -5.86
CA TYR A 653 -29.81 -9.98 -7.09
C TYR A 653 -29.47 -8.51 -6.81
N ASP A 654 -28.61 -7.95 -7.66
CA ASP A 654 -28.24 -6.54 -7.61
C ASP A 654 -29.39 -5.69 -8.18
N TYR A 655 -29.94 -4.80 -7.35
CA TYR A 655 -30.92 -3.80 -7.77
C TYR A 655 -30.22 -2.44 -7.86
N SER A 656 -29.63 -2.16 -9.02
CA SER A 656 -28.84 -0.94 -9.24
C SER A 656 -28.96 -0.41 -10.67
N ASN A 657 -28.36 0.76 -10.92
CA ASN A 657 -28.24 1.34 -12.26
C ASN A 657 -27.20 0.63 -13.14
N TYR A 658 -26.49 -0.38 -12.62
CA TYR A 658 -25.55 -1.14 -13.43
C TYR A 658 -26.32 -2.09 -14.35
N PRO A 659 -26.07 -2.07 -15.67
CA PRO A 659 -26.73 -2.97 -16.59
C PRO A 659 -26.24 -4.40 -16.33
N ARG A 660 -27.09 -5.22 -15.72
CA ARG A 660 -26.79 -6.63 -15.43
C ARG A 660 -27.60 -7.53 -16.33
N ARG A 661 -26.98 -8.58 -16.88
CA ARG A 661 -27.72 -9.55 -17.70
C ARG A 661 -28.82 -10.27 -16.90
N VAL A 662 -28.69 -10.40 -15.56
CA VAL A 662 -29.74 -11.01 -14.70
C VAL A 662 -31.03 -10.20 -14.67
N SER A 663 -30.95 -8.89 -14.94
CA SER A 663 -32.09 -7.98 -15.12
C SER A 663 -32.29 -7.61 -16.59
N ASN A 664 -31.88 -8.46 -17.54
CA ASN A 664 -31.95 -8.20 -18.99
C ASN A 664 -31.24 -6.90 -19.44
N TYR A 665 -30.22 -6.47 -18.68
CA TYR A 665 -29.53 -5.19 -18.82
C TYR A 665 -30.42 -3.96 -18.61
N GLU A 666 -31.60 -4.14 -18.02
CA GLU A 666 -32.45 -3.06 -17.58
C GLU A 666 -31.98 -2.54 -16.20
N PRO A 667 -31.76 -1.23 -16.06
CA PRO A 667 -31.35 -0.63 -14.80
C PRO A 667 -32.54 -0.53 -13.84
N LEU A 668 -32.27 -0.70 -12.55
CA LEU A 668 -33.29 -0.63 -11.48
C LEU A 668 -34.48 -1.56 -11.76
N THR A 669 -34.15 -2.82 -12.08
CA THR A 669 -35.13 -3.86 -12.38
C THR A 669 -34.73 -5.15 -11.68
N ALA A 670 -35.66 -5.73 -10.94
CA ALA A 670 -35.54 -7.03 -10.32
C ALA A 670 -35.83 -8.13 -11.36
N PRO A 671 -35.13 -9.28 -11.30
CA PRO A 671 -35.46 -10.41 -12.16
C PRO A 671 -36.90 -10.91 -11.94
N ASP A 672 -37.50 -11.48 -12.98
CA ASP A 672 -38.88 -11.98 -12.96
C ASP A 672 -39.15 -13.04 -11.89
N ASP A 673 -38.13 -13.67 -11.30
CA ASP A 673 -38.28 -14.66 -10.25
C ASP A 673 -37.92 -14.14 -8.86
N ALA A 674 -37.67 -12.84 -8.71
CA ALA A 674 -37.50 -12.20 -7.41
C ALA A 674 -38.79 -12.27 -6.59
N GLU A 675 -38.67 -12.64 -5.32
CA GLU A 675 -39.77 -12.74 -4.36
C GLU A 675 -39.82 -11.52 -3.44
N TYR A 676 -38.66 -10.88 -3.21
CA TYR A 676 -38.52 -9.69 -2.39
C TYR A 676 -37.68 -8.63 -3.09
N ILE A 677 -38.02 -7.37 -2.89
CA ILE A 677 -37.20 -6.22 -3.27
C ILE A 677 -36.90 -5.41 -2.00
N VAL A 678 -35.63 -5.15 -1.72
CA VAL A 678 -35.17 -4.40 -0.54
C VAL A 678 -34.35 -3.20 -0.98
N ILE A 679 -34.89 -2.00 -0.79
CA ILE A 679 -34.23 -0.75 -1.16
C ILE A 679 -33.79 -0.01 0.09
N ASP A 680 -32.48 0.20 0.23
CA ASP A 680 -31.90 1.12 1.21
C ASP A 680 -32.07 2.57 0.72
N THR A 681 -33.02 3.30 1.29
CA THR A 681 -33.28 4.72 0.94
C THR A 681 -32.33 5.66 1.66
N GLY A 682 -31.72 5.23 2.77
CA GLY A 682 -30.84 6.02 3.63
C GLY A 682 -29.41 6.13 3.11
N HIS A 683 -28.97 5.24 2.22
CA HIS A 683 -27.62 5.28 1.67
C HIS A 683 -27.39 6.48 0.73
N TYR A 684 -26.16 7.02 0.75
CA TYR A 684 -25.76 8.19 -0.05
C TYR A 684 -25.94 7.97 -1.56
N TYR A 685 -25.65 6.76 -2.06
CA TYR A 685 -25.79 6.41 -3.48
C TYR A 685 -27.21 6.00 -3.90
N SER A 686 -28.16 5.97 -2.97
CA SER A 686 -29.53 5.54 -3.30
C SER A 686 -30.32 6.66 -3.96
N GLU A 687 -30.77 6.43 -5.20
CA GLU A 687 -31.63 7.35 -5.94
C GLU A 687 -33.13 7.16 -5.61
N ILE A 688 -33.49 6.02 -5.03
CA ILE A 688 -34.85 5.65 -4.67
C ILE A 688 -35.09 6.00 -3.20
N LYS A 689 -36.08 6.87 -2.97
CA LYS A 689 -36.47 7.38 -1.65
C LYS A 689 -37.90 7.02 -1.27
N THR A 690 -38.78 6.75 -2.24
CA THR A 690 -40.18 6.40 -2.00
C THR A 690 -40.60 5.16 -2.80
N PRO A 691 -41.62 4.40 -2.35
CA PRO A 691 -42.08 3.21 -3.06
C PRO A 691 -42.50 3.46 -4.51
N ASP A 692 -43.12 4.59 -4.81
CA ASP A 692 -43.59 4.93 -6.16
C ASP A 692 -42.45 5.11 -7.19
N GLN A 693 -41.21 5.28 -6.72
CA GLN A 693 -40.03 5.35 -7.57
C GLN A 693 -39.55 3.95 -8.01
N ILE A 694 -39.96 2.88 -7.33
CA ILE A 694 -39.64 1.49 -7.69
C ILE A 694 -40.52 1.08 -8.87
N THR A 695 -39.89 0.67 -9.98
CA THR A 695 -40.57 0.34 -11.24
C THR A 695 -41.65 -0.72 -11.03
N GLU A 696 -41.32 -1.79 -10.32
CA GLU A 696 -42.20 -2.93 -10.05
C GLU A 696 -43.43 -2.54 -9.23
N TYR A 697 -43.28 -1.61 -8.28
CA TYR A 697 -44.39 -1.14 -7.46
C TYR A 697 -45.30 -0.16 -8.21
N ARG A 698 -44.74 0.63 -9.13
CA ARG A 698 -45.46 1.61 -9.93
C ARG A 698 -46.25 0.96 -11.06
N GLU A 699 -45.65 0.01 -11.75
CA GLU A 699 -46.20 -0.61 -12.97
C GLU A 699 -47.01 -1.87 -12.65
N SER A 700 -46.65 -2.61 -11.59
CA SER A 700 -47.24 -3.90 -11.21
C SER A 700 -47.70 -3.91 -9.75
N LYS A 701 -48.35 -2.85 -9.29
CA LYS A 701 -48.79 -2.69 -7.88
C LYS A 701 -49.65 -3.85 -7.36
N ASP A 702 -50.42 -4.48 -8.24
CA ASP A 702 -51.27 -5.62 -7.87
C ASP A 702 -50.45 -6.87 -7.53
N ASP A 703 -49.22 -6.99 -8.06
CA ASP A 703 -48.33 -8.16 -7.85
C ASP A 703 -47.44 -8.01 -6.62
N TRP A 704 -47.33 -6.81 -6.05
CA TRP A 704 -46.42 -6.51 -4.93
C TRP A 704 -47.17 -6.00 -3.69
N GLU A 705 -46.76 -6.48 -2.53
CA GLU A 705 -47.19 -6.05 -1.20
C GLU A 705 -46.08 -5.21 -0.56
N LEU A 706 -46.41 -3.98 -0.14
CA LEU A 706 -45.51 -3.12 0.61
C LEU A 706 -45.50 -3.56 2.08
N ILE A 707 -44.38 -4.13 2.53
CA ILE A 707 -44.20 -4.66 3.89
C ILE A 707 -43.71 -3.57 4.84
N SER A 708 -42.77 -2.75 4.38
CA SER A 708 -42.16 -1.68 5.17
C SER A 708 -41.81 -0.49 4.28
N GLU A 709 -41.89 0.71 4.86
CA GLU A 709 -41.51 1.99 4.25
C GLU A 709 -40.71 2.81 5.28
N GLY A 710 -39.77 3.62 4.82
CA GLY A 710 -38.86 4.40 5.67
C GLY A 710 -37.43 4.32 5.15
N THR A 711 -36.47 4.09 6.04
CA THR A 711 -35.05 3.88 5.70
C THR A 711 -34.84 2.69 4.78
N PHE A 712 -35.69 1.66 4.90
CA PHE A 712 -35.73 0.52 3.98
C PHE A 712 -37.13 0.29 3.47
N ILE A 713 -37.27 0.30 2.14
CA ILE A 713 -38.50 -0.11 1.48
C ILE A 713 -38.39 -1.61 1.21
N VAL A 714 -39.39 -2.36 1.65
CA VAL A 714 -39.46 -3.81 1.45
C VAL A 714 -40.74 -4.14 0.70
N LEU A 715 -40.58 -4.68 -0.50
CA LEU A 715 -41.67 -5.24 -1.30
C LEU A 715 -41.59 -6.75 -1.24
N LYS A 716 -42.75 -7.39 -1.08
CA LYS A 716 -42.90 -8.84 -1.19
C LYS A 716 -43.84 -9.14 -2.33
N ARG A 717 -43.48 -10.09 -3.18
CA ARG A 717 -44.37 -10.52 -4.25
C ARG A 717 -45.57 -11.23 -3.65
N LYS A 718 -46.77 -10.84 -4.05
CA LYS A 718 -47.99 -11.58 -3.76
C LYS A 718 -47.91 -12.84 -4.61
N ASN A 719 -47.73 -14.00 -3.98
CA ASN A 719 -47.76 -15.27 -4.70
C ASN A 719 -49.04 -15.31 -5.55
N GLU A 720 -48.92 -15.61 -6.85
CA GLU A 720 -50.09 -16.09 -7.60
C GLU A 720 -50.60 -17.38 -6.90
N PRO A 721 -51.94 -17.54 -6.76
CA PRO A 721 -52.54 -18.70 -6.10
C PRO A 721 -52.23 -20.05 -6.75
#